data_AF-A0A9P1CKI8-F1
#
_entry.id   AF-A0A9P1CKI8-F1
#
_cell.length_a   1.000
_cell.length_b   1.000
_cell.length_c   1.000
_cell.angle_alpha   90.00
_cell.angle_beta   90.00
_cell.angle_gamma   90.00
#
_symmetry.space_group_name_H-M   'P 1'
#
loop_
_entity.id
_entity.type
_entity.pdbx_description
1 polymer ?
#
loop_
_entity_poly.entity_id
_entity_poly.type
_entity_poly.pdbx_seq_one_letter_code
_entity_poly.pdbx_strand_id
1 'polypeptide(L)'
;MSTKPRMFFTESRGDVDLDPFQLDALRPLLLEQEMRIKNHFDHRMEQLMRLLEHSEHSQREPEAKPPRASTFQNVGSGPSPDDQLGLRAGVAPHLLQLIDRVKADNEKNIFNHPQASFVSALPLWESGKWKQALEQSLGLYEYAVDLLVVIYAVCLGVEIHHTSMSRSEPTWAWTLETAFCAFFSVDLLIRICMERKRFFTGSRRWWNLVDSLSLSMLLAALLEGSRSLGNLSAMIRVGRIMRLARCLWTFRSALARWTQLRQLRVLLTSMAESFKVMVWLVLLVLIFIYVYGLVLTESIWDSCPNDQTPLVCRKFGDLLSSQMTLYQIIYSGLLWGELWDELQEMAWYVRIVFLSYVVFALMVLVNTITSFICSLQSTVSKRERDVLIDNEIDYNERLVRQLYTIFKDFDQNGNGAISWAEFQLALDDERMHAFLNALELDMSDAVKVFQILASEKTGAIEESDFLLGCLRLRGGATAVDMVRMQMEQEWMHSALLQMKTLMHRAIGDLATVQQTVERKSLWGESDSRFAQQSNFNRQASAIARQGTQGRRQESKQSSVSSSSDEPIHTYERTNLKTFERAMTLEQLKIIDQELDRWCRGWTDAFTGAAISVATLNLYQFNYHHVLSQTAPPEGVLLQWPASLVKDVPAIGSTVFQRCPQMKLPRASGKVIQVISERDSENGMDTLTLCVRLVQGQFSRNIEEVVSMGEFELSAREMTVTARNSISYKELLSPEACLPVWYCSHWWGEPIRSFVDCCQQHAILRRLGDLGSYWVCGYANRQHELDLEIAEDVIQTSFFSALKVSRGLLLILDEDATPFSRIWCDYELYSAVMNPNMELDLAVSLMHGRQEAKIITKNLVPGESAVAKSAREQDFPIFLLDRGLEVCLEKGNTTQERDRTNIFQAIAQSKELESAEGQERLHRNLDRANQTLHSTLAILAWPQAVHKNLLPKHAKGLQSGKLNVCDALLKDTSRESLDLSLAHFDESCSDSVVKALAESLPPCLVNLKLSFEGCVRITDVSLQALTARLVQLKLKHLHLDFVGCKNLTDAGLRLLATALHKSNLVELELHFAGCVRLHSPGISQLQENLPSSLRSFKGCLKKELRAAEPDFVLAHGELGRRLRSPNPWVRCTPVLLFGVPVALTLLLL
;
A
#
# COMPACT_ATOMS: atom_id res chain seq x y z
N MET A 1 -25.21 25.38 44.13
CA MET A 1 -24.29 25.62 45.25
C MET A 1 -23.12 26.45 44.78
N SER A 2 -22.95 27.62 45.40
CA SER A 2 -21.63 28.19 45.61
C SER A 2 -20.81 27.21 46.47
N THR A 3 -19.52 27.08 46.15
CA THR A 3 -18.36 27.09 47.07
C THR A 3 -17.13 26.60 46.31
N LYS A 4 -16.09 27.44 46.25
CA LYS A 4 -14.71 26.97 46.07
C LYS A 4 -14.27 26.26 47.36
N PRO A 5 -13.22 25.43 47.32
CA PRO A 5 -11.96 25.97 47.84
C PRO A 5 -10.72 25.63 47.01
N ARG A 6 -9.79 26.57 47.03
CA ARG A 6 -8.36 26.42 46.69
C ARG A 6 -7.70 25.45 47.67
N MET A 7 -6.72 24.69 47.21
CA MET A 7 -5.52 24.43 48.02
C MET A 7 -4.26 24.43 47.14
N PHE A 8 -3.28 25.19 47.61
CA PHE A 8 -1.96 25.49 47.08
C PHE A 8 -0.96 24.36 47.37
N PHE A 9 0.05 24.17 46.49
CA PHE A 9 1.47 23.99 46.83
C PHE A 9 2.29 24.33 45.56
N THR A 10 2.81 25.56 45.47
CA THR A 10 4.21 26.02 45.66
C THR A 10 5.13 25.77 44.47
N GLU A 11 5.58 26.88 43.86
CA GLU A 11 6.86 26.95 43.16
C GLU A 11 7.99 26.53 44.10
N SER A 12 8.73 25.49 43.74
CA SER A 12 10.15 25.39 44.07
C SER A 12 10.91 25.13 42.77
N ARG A 13 11.74 26.11 42.40
CA ARG A 13 12.85 25.94 41.45
C ARG A 13 13.65 24.69 41.84
N GLY A 14 13.84 23.83 40.86
CA GLY A 14 14.78 22.72 40.89
C GLY A 14 14.76 22.05 39.52
N ASP A 15 15.69 22.45 38.65
CA ASP A 15 16.01 21.68 37.45
C ASP A 15 16.33 20.24 37.87
N VAL A 16 15.52 19.30 37.40
CA VAL A 16 15.89 17.88 37.38
C VAL A 16 15.74 17.44 35.95
N ASP A 17 16.87 17.38 35.25
CA ASP A 17 17.00 16.66 33.99
C ASP A 17 16.60 15.20 34.23
N LEU A 18 15.45 14.80 33.71
CA LEU A 18 15.03 13.41 33.65
C LEU A 18 15.43 12.81 32.30
N ASP A 19 16.21 11.75 32.38
CA ASP A 19 16.75 10.96 31.29
C ASP A 19 15.63 10.42 30.38
N PRO A 20 15.73 10.47 29.03
CA PRO A 20 14.66 10.03 28.11
C PRO A 20 14.21 8.58 28.30
N PHE A 21 15.04 7.74 28.95
CA PHE A 21 14.73 6.35 29.26
C PHE A 21 13.68 6.16 30.36
N GLN A 22 13.43 7.15 31.24
CA GLN A 22 12.41 7.03 32.29
C GLN A 22 11.00 7.46 31.84
N LEU A 23 10.89 8.28 30.78
CA LEU A 23 9.60 8.68 30.21
C LEU A 23 8.88 7.53 29.48
N ASP A 24 9.63 6.61 28.87
CA ASP A 24 9.04 5.43 28.22
C ASP A 24 8.51 4.39 29.24
N ALA A 25 9.06 4.35 30.46
CA ALA A 25 8.58 3.48 31.53
C ALA A 25 7.25 3.94 32.17
N LEU A 26 6.90 5.23 32.05
CA LEU A 26 5.66 5.81 32.60
C LEU A 26 4.49 5.83 31.60
N ARG A 27 4.78 5.59 30.32
CA ARG A 27 3.79 5.56 29.23
C ARG A 27 2.69 4.50 29.42
N PRO A 28 2.97 3.28 29.93
CA PRO A 28 1.93 2.29 30.20
C PRO A 28 0.98 2.70 31.34
N LEU A 29 1.52 3.37 32.38
CA LEU A 29 0.74 3.82 33.54
C LEU A 29 -0.19 5.00 33.22
N LEU A 30 0.24 5.89 32.33
CA LEU A 30 -0.59 6.98 31.81
C LEU A 30 -1.70 6.46 30.88
N LEU A 31 -1.40 5.46 30.04
CA LEU A 31 -2.41 4.77 29.22
C LEU A 31 -3.41 3.98 30.09
N GLU A 32 -2.97 3.38 31.19
CA GLU A 32 -3.86 2.68 32.12
C GLU A 32 -4.78 3.67 32.86
N GLN A 33 -4.29 4.87 33.22
CA GLN A 33 -5.14 5.92 33.79
C GLN A 33 -6.12 6.51 32.77
N GLU A 34 -5.70 6.76 31.53
CA GLU A 34 -6.61 7.21 30.47
C GLU A 34 -7.68 6.17 30.16
N MET A 35 -7.32 4.88 30.12
CA MET A 35 -8.30 3.80 29.95
C MET A 35 -9.25 3.68 31.15
N ARG A 36 -8.78 3.90 32.39
CA ARG A 36 -9.67 3.91 33.57
C ARG A 36 -10.63 5.10 33.56
N ILE A 37 -10.18 6.28 33.12
CA ILE A 37 -11.04 7.46 33.00
C ILE A 37 -12.07 7.28 31.88
N LYS A 38 -11.65 6.72 30.73
CA LYS A 38 -12.53 6.41 29.61
C LYS A 38 -13.58 5.35 29.97
N ASN A 39 -13.15 4.24 30.59
CA ASN A 39 -14.08 3.20 31.05
C ASN A 39 -15.05 3.71 32.13
N HIS A 40 -14.63 4.63 33.01
CA HIS A 40 -15.51 5.23 34.00
C HIS A 40 -16.54 6.19 33.36
N PHE A 41 -16.16 6.88 32.28
CA PHE A 41 -17.06 7.75 31.53
C PHE A 41 -18.07 6.96 30.70
N ASP A 42 -17.61 5.90 30.02
CA ASP A 42 -18.45 5.02 29.21
C ASP A 42 -19.46 4.27 30.10
N HIS A 43 -19.03 3.78 31.27
CA HIS A 43 -19.94 3.12 32.23
C HIS A 43 -21.02 4.06 32.79
N ARG A 44 -20.71 5.35 33.00
CA ARG A 44 -21.72 6.35 33.39
C ARG A 44 -22.67 6.72 32.26
N MET A 45 -22.19 6.74 31.02
CA MET A 45 -23.02 6.99 29.85
C MET A 45 -23.99 5.83 29.60
N GLU A 46 -23.51 4.58 29.79
CA GLU A 46 -24.33 3.37 29.68
C GLU A 46 -25.43 3.30 30.74
N GLN A 47 -25.13 3.69 31.99
CA GLN A 47 -26.16 3.81 33.04
C GLN A 47 -27.20 4.91 32.73
N LEU A 48 -26.79 5.99 32.06
CA LEU A 48 -27.70 7.07 31.66
C LEU A 48 -28.62 6.65 30.51
N MET A 49 -28.10 5.84 29.56
CA MET A 49 -28.88 5.31 28.44
C MET A 49 -29.87 4.23 28.90
N ARG A 50 -29.49 3.33 29.83
CA ARG A 50 -30.41 2.35 30.42
C ARG A 50 -31.57 2.99 31.20
N LEU A 51 -31.32 4.14 31.84
CA LEU A 51 -32.36 4.93 32.52
C LEU A 51 -33.33 5.63 31.54
N LEU A 52 -32.89 5.94 30.32
CA LEU A 52 -33.72 6.51 29.26
C LEU A 52 -34.55 5.42 28.56
N GLU A 53 -34.00 4.22 28.36
CA GLU A 53 -34.69 3.09 27.73
C GLU A 53 -35.85 2.52 28.57
N HIS A 54 -35.72 2.52 29.90
CA HIS A 54 -36.83 2.15 30.80
C HIS A 54 -38.00 3.17 30.79
N SER A 55 -37.85 4.34 30.16
CA SER A 55 -38.92 5.34 30.05
C SER A 55 -39.78 5.20 28.77
N GLU A 56 -39.31 4.47 27.75
CA GLU A 56 -40.00 4.35 26.46
C GLU A 56 -40.86 3.07 26.34
N HIS A 57 -40.65 2.05 27.18
CA HIS A 57 -41.41 0.78 27.14
C HIS A 57 -42.78 0.78 27.89
N SER A 58 -43.28 1.94 28.33
CA SER A 58 -44.58 2.03 29.04
C SER A 58 -45.75 2.59 28.20
N GLN A 59 -45.62 2.74 26.87
CA GLN A 59 -46.70 3.29 26.02
C GLN A 59 -46.94 2.49 24.72
N ARG A 60 -47.38 1.23 24.84
CA ARG A 60 -48.25 0.58 23.84
C ARG A 60 -49.27 -0.29 24.58
N GLU A 61 -50.51 0.17 24.67
CA GLU A 61 -51.64 -0.66 25.14
C GLU A 61 -52.25 -1.47 23.97
N PRO A 62 -52.78 -2.68 24.23
CA PRO A 62 -53.30 -3.62 23.24
C PRO A 62 -54.83 -3.53 23.04
N GLU A 63 -55.32 -3.92 21.86
CA GLU A 63 -56.75 -4.14 21.60
C GLU A 63 -57.22 -5.51 22.15
N ALA A 64 -58.29 -5.52 22.97
CA ALA A 64 -59.58 -6.18 22.67
C ALA A 64 -60.51 -6.35 23.90
N LYS A 65 -61.63 -5.61 23.87
CA LYS A 65 -63.02 -5.91 24.35
C LYS A 65 -63.33 -6.29 25.84
N PRO A 66 -64.56 -5.99 26.33
CA PRO A 66 -64.94 -5.74 27.75
C PRO A 66 -65.56 -7.00 28.43
N PRO A 67 -66.07 -7.02 29.71
CA PRO A 67 -66.58 -5.91 30.55
C PRO A 67 -66.48 -5.96 32.12
N ARG A 68 -66.84 -4.82 32.76
CA ARG A 68 -67.49 -4.61 34.11
C ARG A 68 -66.68 -4.94 35.39
N ALA A 69 -66.75 -4.24 36.53
CA ALA A 69 -67.48 -3.06 37.04
C ALA A 69 -66.92 -2.61 38.43
N SER A 70 -67.07 -1.29 38.78
CA SER A 70 -67.27 -0.71 40.14
C SER A 70 -66.08 -0.79 41.16
N THR A 71 -65.75 0.12 42.11
CA THR A 71 -66.41 1.24 42.83
C THR A 71 -65.34 2.00 43.69
N PHE A 72 -65.39 3.35 43.73
CA PHE A 72 -65.20 4.29 44.88
C PHE A 72 -63.90 4.48 45.76
N GLN A 73 -63.48 5.78 45.85
CA GLN A 73 -63.09 6.65 47.02
C GLN A 73 -61.89 6.28 47.96
N ASN A 74 -61.13 7.15 48.68
CA ASN A 74 -60.92 8.62 48.86
C ASN A 74 -59.69 8.85 49.83
N VAL A 75 -58.96 10.00 49.70
CA VAL A 75 -58.35 10.92 50.74
C VAL A 75 -57.32 10.38 51.78
N GLY A 76 -56.25 11.02 52.30
CA GLY A 76 -55.55 12.34 52.35
C GLY A 76 -54.41 12.23 53.42
N SER A 77 -53.21 12.84 53.36
CA SER A 77 -52.76 14.20 53.79
C SER A 77 -51.56 14.18 54.80
N GLY A 78 -50.48 14.97 54.56
CA GLY A 78 -49.70 15.73 55.59
C GLY A 78 -48.31 15.23 56.09
N PRO A 79 -47.35 16.12 56.52
CA PRO A 79 -45.92 16.04 56.11
C PRO A 79 -44.74 16.19 57.16
N SER A 80 -43.52 15.77 56.72
CA SER A 80 -42.11 16.19 57.05
C SER A 80 -41.43 15.84 58.41
N PRO A 81 -40.07 15.86 58.59
CA PRO A 81 -38.91 15.93 57.65
C PRO A 81 -37.70 14.96 57.92
N ASP A 82 -36.80 14.93 56.92
CA ASP A 82 -35.35 14.62 56.83
C ASP A 82 -34.73 13.20 56.93
N ASP A 83 -33.81 13.01 55.97
CA ASP A 83 -32.92 11.89 55.62
C ASP A 83 -33.54 10.60 55.09
N GLN A 84 -33.50 10.43 53.75
CA GLN A 84 -32.96 9.24 53.04
C GLN A 84 -33.30 9.25 51.54
N LEU A 85 -32.39 8.65 50.76
CA LEU A 85 -32.58 7.93 49.49
C LEU A 85 -33.70 8.35 48.52
N GLY A 86 -33.32 8.51 47.24
CA GLY A 86 -34.09 7.95 46.13
C GLY A 86 -34.85 8.91 45.21
N LEU A 87 -34.74 8.60 43.91
CA LEU A 87 -35.75 8.71 42.85
C LEU A 87 -36.58 10.01 42.61
N ARG A 88 -36.57 10.37 41.31
CA ARG A 88 -37.69 10.77 40.42
C ARG A 88 -38.13 12.24 40.27
N ALA A 89 -38.15 12.65 38.99
CA ALA A 89 -39.28 13.13 38.17
C ALA A 89 -40.43 13.95 38.82
N GLY A 90 -40.82 15.05 38.16
CA GLY A 90 -42.12 15.68 38.42
C GLY A 90 -42.39 17.07 37.81
N VAL A 91 -42.41 17.23 36.47
CA VAL A 91 -43.16 18.31 35.79
C VAL A 91 -43.81 17.72 34.53
N ALA A 92 -44.89 16.96 34.72
CA ALA A 92 -45.62 16.31 33.62
C ALA A 92 -47.17 16.43 33.68
N PRO A 93 -47.87 16.64 34.81
CA PRO A 93 -49.34 16.53 34.77
C PRO A 93 -50.11 17.76 34.26
N HIS A 94 -49.50 18.95 34.22
CA HIS A 94 -50.22 20.19 33.88
C HIS A 94 -50.17 20.57 32.39
N LEU A 95 -49.20 20.04 31.63
CA LEU A 95 -49.06 20.28 30.19
C LEU A 95 -49.94 19.34 29.35
N LEU A 96 -50.13 18.09 29.81
CA LEU A 96 -50.95 17.07 29.15
C LEU A 96 -52.45 17.43 29.17
N GLN A 97 -52.97 17.98 30.27
CA GLN A 97 -54.37 18.41 30.34
C GLN A 97 -54.72 19.64 29.49
N LEU A 98 -53.72 20.44 29.08
CA LEU A 98 -53.94 21.58 28.17
C LEU A 98 -53.90 21.12 26.70
N ILE A 99 -53.08 20.11 26.39
CA ILE A 99 -52.94 19.54 25.04
C ILE A 99 -54.18 18.71 24.66
N ASP A 100 -54.77 17.98 25.62
CA ASP A 100 -55.97 17.17 25.36
C ASP A 100 -57.24 18.03 25.18
N ARG A 101 -57.33 19.21 25.82
CA ARG A 101 -58.44 20.16 25.57
C ARG A 101 -58.36 20.82 24.19
N VAL A 102 -57.16 21.08 23.69
CA VAL A 102 -56.97 21.68 22.35
C VAL A 102 -57.19 20.64 21.24
N LYS A 103 -56.94 19.35 21.49
CA LYS A 103 -57.28 18.27 20.56
C LYS A 103 -58.79 17.98 20.51
N ALA A 104 -59.50 18.05 21.64
CA ALA A 104 -60.93 17.77 21.70
C ALA A 104 -61.84 18.84 21.02
N ASP A 105 -61.37 20.09 20.90
CA ASP A 105 -62.15 21.17 20.27
C ASP A 105 -62.04 21.22 18.74
N ASN A 106 -61.04 20.56 18.13
CA ASN A 106 -60.83 20.59 16.67
C ASN A 106 -61.54 19.47 15.90
N GLU A 107 -62.10 18.45 16.57
CA GLU A 107 -62.73 17.30 15.90
C GLU A 107 -64.26 17.38 15.76
N LYS A 108 -64.91 18.45 16.26
CA LYS A 108 -66.39 18.51 16.32
C LYS A 108 -67.11 19.53 15.43
N ASN A 109 -66.43 20.28 14.55
CA ASN A 109 -67.11 21.37 13.83
C ASN A 109 -66.84 21.50 12.32
N ILE A 110 -66.54 20.40 11.59
CA ILE A 110 -66.46 20.46 10.12
C ILE A 110 -67.11 19.23 9.47
N PHE A 111 -68.43 19.10 9.62
CA PHE A 111 -69.29 18.46 8.61
C PHE A 111 -70.63 19.17 8.62
N ASN A 112 -70.86 20.03 7.61
CA ASN A 112 -72.16 20.39 6.99
C ASN A 112 -72.13 21.81 6.38
N HIS A 113 -71.65 21.96 5.15
CA HIS A 113 -72.47 22.43 4.00
C HIS A 113 -71.60 22.64 2.74
N PRO A 114 -72.16 22.38 1.54
CA PRO A 114 -71.42 22.36 0.28
C PRO A 114 -71.57 23.66 -0.50
N GLN A 115 -70.51 24.15 -1.15
CA GLN A 115 -70.58 24.78 -2.49
C GLN A 115 -69.18 25.05 -3.10
N ALA A 116 -68.82 24.15 -4.01
CA ALA A 116 -68.05 24.31 -5.25
C ALA A 116 -67.15 25.55 -5.45
N SER A 117 -65.83 25.30 -5.59
CA SER A 117 -64.99 25.68 -6.76
C SER A 117 -63.46 25.67 -6.50
N PHE A 118 -62.98 25.05 -5.42
CA PHE A 118 -61.52 24.97 -5.14
C PHE A 118 -60.99 23.54 -4.88
N VAL A 119 -61.71 22.51 -5.30
CA VAL A 119 -61.45 21.10 -4.92
C VAL A 119 -60.61 20.33 -5.97
N SER A 120 -60.10 20.94 -7.04
CA SER A 120 -59.24 20.22 -7.99
C SER A 120 -57.75 20.17 -7.62
N ALA A 121 -57.30 20.76 -6.50
CA ALA A 121 -55.90 20.73 -6.06
C ALA A 121 -55.65 19.97 -4.74
N LEU A 122 -56.69 19.41 -4.12
CA LEU A 122 -56.60 18.74 -2.81
C LEU A 122 -56.07 17.28 -2.78
N PRO A 123 -55.93 16.50 -3.88
CA PRO A 123 -55.27 15.19 -3.80
C PRO A 123 -53.75 15.26 -3.55
N LEU A 124 -53.14 16.46 -3.66
CA LEU A 124 -51.70 16.67 -3.47
C LEU A 124 -51.31 16.98 -2.01
N TRP A 125 -52.27 17.35 -1.16
CA TRP A 125 -52.00 17.76 0.22
C TRP A 125 -51.79 16.57 1.18
N GLU A 126 -52.51 15.48 0.97
CA GLU A 126 -52.45 14.27 1.82
C GLU A 126 -51.34 13.28 1.42
N SER A 127 -50.80 13.37 0.21
CA SER A 127 -49.80 12.40 -0.30
C SER A 127 -48.35 12.70 0.11
N GLY A 128 -48.09 13.72 0.95
CA GLY A 128 -46.72 14.14 1.31
C GLY A 128 -45.89 14.73 0.14
N LYS A 129 -46.38 14.62 -1.09
CA LYS A 129 -45.73 15.10 -2.32
C LYS A 129 -45.57 16.61 -2.38
N TRP A 130 -46.43 17.39 -1.71
CA TRP A 130 -46.24 18.83 -1.61
C TRP A 130 -45.00 19.19 -0.82
N LYS A 131 -44.59 18.38 0.17
CA LYS A 131 -43.38 18.60 0.98
C LYS A 131 -42.13 18.37 0.14
N GLN A 132 -42.14 17.32 -0.69
CA GLN A 132 -41.11 17.08 -1.71
C GLN A 132 -41.08 18.17 -2.80
N ALA A 133 -42.25 18.64 -3.27
CA ALA A 133 -42.31 19.76 -4.21
C ALA A 133 -41.88 21.10 -3.57
N LEU A 134 -42.17 21.30 -2.28
CA LEU A 134 -41.71 22.45 -1.50
C LEU A 134 -40.19 22.39 -1.30
N GLU A 135 -39.63 21.22 -0.97
CA GLU A 135 -38.19 21.01 -0.79
C GLU A 135 -37.41 21.15 -2.11
N GLN A 136 -37.95 20.64 -3.22
CA GLN A 136 -37.38 20.88 -4.56
C GLN A 136 -37.47 22.36 -4.98
N SER A 137 -38.57 23.05 -4.67
CA SER A 137 -38.73 24.49 -4.97
C SER A 137 -37.97 25.41 -4.01
N LEU A 138 -37.74 25.00 -2.76
CA LEU A 138 -36.87 25.66 -1.77
C LEU A 138 -35.41 25.66 -2.24
N GLY A 139 -34.95 24.55 -2.84
CA GLY A 139 -33.62 24.51 -3.47
C GLY A 139 -33.48 25.56 -4.58
N LEU A 140 -34.45 25.61 -5.51
CA LEU A 140 -34.47 26.60 -6.59
C LEU A 140 -34.57 28.05 -6.07
N TYR A 141 -35.35 28.29 -5.03
CA TYR A 141 -35.43 29.58 -4.34
C TYR A 141 -34.08 30.01 -3.76
N GLU A 142 -33.40 29.13 -3.05
CA GLU A 142 -32.07 29.43 -2.49
C GLU A 142 -31.03 29.72 -3.58
N TYR A 143 -31.04 28.98 -4.70
CA TYR A 143 -30.15 29.27 -5.84
C TYR A 143 -30.45 30.63 -6.50
N ALA A 144 -31.73 30.98 -6.63
CA ALA A 144 -32.13 32.27 -7.18
C ALA A 144 -31.69 33.43 -6.28
N VAL A 145 -31.81 33.27 -4.95
CA VAL A 145 -31.35 34.27 -3.97
C VAL A 145 -29.82 34.41 -4.01
N ASP A 146 -29.07 33.30 -4.09
CA ASP A 146 -27.61 33.33 -4.22
C ASP A 146 -27.16 34.06 -5.48
N LEU A 147 -27.78 33.75 -6.63
CA LEU A 147 -27.49 34.40 -7.90
C LEU A 147 -27.77 35.90 -7.85
N LEU A 148 -28.89 36.31 -7.22
CA LEU A 148 -29.24 37.72 -7.05
C LEU A 148 -28.26 38.47 -6.16
N VAL A 149 -27.68 37.83 -5.14
CA VAL A 149 -26.64 38.45 -4.31
C VAL A 149 -25.33 38.64 -5.08
N VAL A 150 -24.97 37.69 -5.94
CA VAL A 150 -23.80 37.85 -6.84
C VAL A 150 -24.03 39.00 -7.81
N ILE A 151 -25.21 39.09 -8.43
CA ILE A 151 -25.58 40.20 -9.32
C ILE A 151 -25.51 41.53 -8.56
N TYR A 152 -26.03 41.59 -7.33
CA TYR A 152 -25.94 42.77 -6.49
C TYR A 152 -24.49 43.19 -6.20
N ALA A 153 -23.58 42.24 -5.92
CA ALA A 153 -22.17 42.51 -5.68
C ALA A 153 -21.48 43.13 -6.92
N VAL A 154 -21.80 42.62 -8.12
CA VAL A 154 -21.27 43.15 -9.38
C VAL A 154 -21.81 44.56 -9.63
N CYS A 155 -23.12 44.78 -9.47
CA CYS A 155 -23.73 46.11 -9.60
C CYS A 155 -23.13 47.13 -8.63
N LEU A 156 -22.89 46.72 -7.38
CA LEU A 156 -22.23 47.55 -6.37
C LEU A 156 -20.78 47.89 -6.78
N GLY A 157 -20.05 46.95 -7.37
CA GLY A 157 -18.71 47.20 -7.91
C GLY A 157 -18.72 48.24 -9.04
N VAL A 158 -19.70 48.14 -9.96
CA VAL A 158 -19.89 49.11 -11.04
C VAL A 158 -20.26 50.49 -10.52
N GLU A 159 -21.13 50.57 -9.50
CA GLU A 159 -21.50 51.82 -8.83
C GLU A 159 -20.28 52.47 -8.15
N ILE A 160 -19.51 51.71 -7.38
CA ILE A 160 -18.28 52.21 -6.72
C ILE A 160 -17.29 52.72 -7.77
N HIS A 161 -17.12 52.00 -8.88
CA HIS A 161 -16.25 52.44 -9.96
C HIS A 161 -16.74 53.76 -10.59
N HIS A 162 -18.02 53.84 -10.94
CA HIS A 162 -18.59 55.05 -11.55
C HIS A 162 -18.52 56.27 -10.61
N THR A 163 -18.88 56.09 -9.34
CA THR A 163 -18.83 57.16 -8.33
C THR A 163 -17.40 57.62 -8.05
N SER A 164 -16.41 56.72 -8.08
CA SER A 164 -15.00 57.08 -7.93
C SER A 164 -14.50 57.96 -9.08
N MET A 165 -14.97 57.70 -10.31
CA MET A 165 -14.53 58.41 -11.51
C MET A 165 -15.29 59.73 -11.72
N SER A 166 -16.61 59.73 -11.52
CA SER A 166 -17.47 60.89 -11.79
C SER A 166 -17.69 61.81 -10.58
N ARG A 167 -17.33 61.37 -9.37
CA ARG A 167 -17.63 62.03 -8.08
C ARG A 167 -19.12 62.36 -7.87
N SER A 168 -20.01 61.74 -8.63
CA SER A 168 -21.46 61.91 -8.57
C SER A 168 -22.17 60.55 -8.55
N GLU A 169 -23.24 60.43 -7.77
CA GLU A 169 -24.00 59.18 -7.68
C GLU A 169 -24.94 59.01 -8.90
N PRO A 170 -24.86 57.88 -9.62
CA PRO A 170 -25.73 57.65 -10.76
C PRO A 170 -27.17 57.40 -10.31
N THR A 171 -28.15 58.00 -11.02
CA THR A 171 -29.58 57.89 -10.68
C THR A 171 -30.11 56.46 -10.74
N TRP A 172 -29.55 55.62 -11.60
CA TRP A 172 -29.91 54.20 -11.69
C TRP A 172 -29.51 53.40 -10.44
N ALA A 173 -28.49 53.83 -9.70
CA ALA A 173 -28.04 53.11 -8.50
C ALA A 173 -29.10 53.14 -7.41
N TRP A 174 -29.72 54.30 -7.17
CA TRP A 174 -30.79 54.43 -6.20
C TRP A 174 -32.00 53.52 -6.52
N THR A 175 -32.37 53.42 -7.80
CA THR A 175 -33.45 52.52 -8.24
C THR A 175 -33.10 51.06 -8.02
N LEU A 176 -31.87 50.65 -8.35
CA LEU A 176 -31.40 49.28 -8.12
C LEU A 176 -31.30 48.96 -6.63
N GLU A 177 -30.73 49.84 -5.81
CA GLU A 177 -30.64 49.66 -4.36
C GLU A 177 -32.01 49.49 -3.72
N THR A 178 -33.00 50.27 -4.15
CA THR A 178 -34.38 50.17 -3.66
C THR A 178 -35.01 48.83 -4.04
N ALA A 179 -34.81 48.38 -5.29
CA ALA A 179 -35.32 47.09 -5.76
C ALA A 179 -34.69 45.90 -5.00
N PHE A 180 -33.37 45.92 -4.80
CA PHE A 180 -32.68 44.88 -4.02
C PHE A 180 -33.06 44.94 -2.54
N CYS A 181 -33.22 46.12 -1.96
CA CYS A 181 -33.70 46.26 -0.58
C CYS A 181 -35.08 45.61 -0.41
N ALA A 182 -36.03 45.91 -1.30
CA ALA A 182 -37.37 45.33 -1.26
C ALA A 182 -37.33 43.80 -1.36
N PHE A 183 -36.55 43.27 -2.30
CA PHE A 183 -36.37 41.82 -2.47
C PHE A 183 -35.80 41.17 -1.19
N PHE A 184 -34.74 41.75 -0.63
CA PHE A 184 -34.11 41.20 0.57
C PHE A 184 -34.94 41.37 1.84
N SER A 185 -35.82 42.38 1.91
CA SER A 185 -36.83 42.47 2.96
C SER A 185 -37.83 41.32 2.90
N VAL A 186 -38.30 40.97 1.70
CA VAL A 186 -39.21 39.82 1.50
C VAL A 186 -38.51 38.52 1.86
N ASP A 187 -37.28 38.30 1.41
CA ASP A 187 -36.48 37.10 1.77
C ASP A 187 -36.27 37.00 3.29
N LEU A 188 -35.91 38.09 3.97
CA LEU A 188 -35.74 38.10 5.42
C LEU A 188 -37.05 37.79 6.16
N LEU A 189 -38.17 38.35 5.72
CA LEU A 189 -39.50 38.08 6.28
C LEU A 189 -39.89 36.61 6.13
N ILE A 190 -39.67 36.03 4.95
CA ILE A 190 -39.90 34.60 4.70
C ILE A 190 -39.07 33.76 5.68
N ARG A 191 -37.78 34.07 5.87
CA ARG A 191 -36.90 33.35 6.80
C ARG A 191 -37.35 33.49 8.25
N ILE A 192 -37.78 34.67 8.68
CA ILE A 192 -38.30 34.88 10.05
C ILE A 192 -39.60 34.09 10.26
N CYS A 193 -40.51 34.09 9.29
CA CYS A 193 -41.77 33.34 9.35
C CYS A 193 -41.54 31.81 9.41
N MET A 194 -40.55 31.32 8.66
CA MET A 194 -40.20 29.90 8.57
C MET A 194 -39.41 29.42 9.80
N GLU A 195 -38.34 30.12 10.18
CA GLU A 195 -37.43 29.69 11.25
C GLU A 195 -37.93 30.07 12.66
N ARG A 196 -38.80 31.08 12.78
CA ARG A 196 -39.39 31.55 14.05
C ARG A 196 -38.32 31.76 15.13
N LYS A 197 -38.41 31.06 16.27
CA LYS A 197 -37.43 31.16 17.37
C LYS A 197 -36.03 30.69 16.96
N ARG A 198 -35.92 29.74 16.00
CA ARG A 198 -34.63 29.27 15.48
C ARG A 198 -33.89 30.33 14.68
N PHE A 199 -34.57 31.39 14.22
CA PHE A 199 -33.93 32.52 13.56
C PHE A 199 -32.90 33.19 14.49
N PHE A 200 -33.22 33.29 15.79
CA PHE A 200 -32.38 33.96 16.79
C PHE A 200 -31.54 32.99 17.63
N THR A 201 -31.95 31.73 17.80
CA THR A 201 -31.25 30.76 18.64
C THR A 201 -30.53 29.67 17.85
N GLY A 202 -30.78 29.55 16.55
CA GLY A 202 -30.20 28.51 15.71
C GLY A 202 -28.74 28.75 15.34
N SER A 203 -28.15 27.77 14.66
CA SER A 203 -26.76 27.83 14.17
C SER A 203 -26.48 29.06 13.29
N ARG A 204 -27.50 29.57 12.58
CA ARG A 204 -27.42 30.74 11.70
C ARG A 204 -27.62 32.09 12.39
N ARG A 205 -27.82 32.12 13.72
CA ARG A 205 -28.20 33.34 14.47
C ARG A 205 -27.34 34.57 14.22
N TRP A 206 -26.02 34.41 14.16
CA TRP A 206 -25.09 35.53 13.96
C TRP A 206 -25.19 36.11 12.55
N TRP A 207 -25.49 35.26 11.57
CA TRP A 207 -25.64 35.67 10.17
C TRP A 207 -27.01 36.28 9.91
N ASN A 208 -28.06 35.70 10.48
CA ASN A 208 -29.39 36.28 10.50
C ASN A 208 -29.38 37.68 11.16
N LEU A 209 -28.56 37.86 12.20
CA LEU A 209 -28.32 39.16 12.83
C LEU A 209 -27.59 40.12 11.91
N VAL A 210 -26.53 39.69 11.23
CA VAL A 210 -25.80 40.52 10.23
C VAL A 210 -26.73 40.90 9.08
N ASP A 211 -27.52 39.98 8.54
CA ASP A 211 -28.48 40.24 7.47
C ASP A 211 -29.55 41.24 7.94
N SER A 212 -30.09 41.06 9.15
CA SER A 212 -31.08 41.98 9.75
C SER A 212 -30.50 43.37 9.98
N LEU A 213 -29.26 43.47 10.47
CA LEU A 213 -28.55 44.74 10.69
C LEU A 213 -28.16 45.42 9.38
N SER A 214 -27.77 44.64 8.36
CA SER A 214 -27.41 45.17 7.04
C SER A 214 -28.64 45.73 6.33
N LEU A 215 -29.78 45.02 6.42
CA LEU A 215 -31.04 45.44 5.83
C LEU A 215 -31.64 46.62 6.60
N SER A 216 -31.57 46.63 7.94
CA SER A 216 -32.09 47.75 8.74
C SER A 216 -31.31 49.03 8.47
N MET A 217 -29.99 48.94 8.29
CA MET A 217 -29.15 50.07 7.93
C MET A 217 -29.37 50.54 6.48
N LEU A 218 -29.63 49.61 5.55
CA LEU A 218 -30.02 49.93 4.18
C LEU A 218 -31.38 50.65 4.14
N LEU A 219 -32.35 50.16 4.91
CA LEU A 219 -33.67 50.77 5.05
C LEU A 219 -33.56 52.14 5.72
N ALA A 220 -32.71 52.29 6.75
CA ALA A 220 -32.43 53.57 7.38
C ALA A 220 -31.81 54.57 6.38
N ALA A 221 -30.84 54.12 5.56
CA ALA A 221 -30.24 54.96 4.52
C ALA A 221 -31.25 55.38 3.44
N LEU A 222 -32.20 54.51 3.05
CA LEU A 222 -33.27 54.82 2.10
C LEU A 222 -34.30 55.81 2.69
N LEU A 223 -34.65 55.65 3.98
CA LEU A 223 -35.54 56.56 4.69
C LEU A 223 -34.89 57.94 4.90
N GLU A 224 -33.58 58.00 5.14
CA GLU A 224 -32.81 59.24 5.28
C GLU A 224 -32.43 59.90 3.96
N GLY A 225 -32.35 59.16 2.85
CA GLY A 225 -32.24 59.74 1.51
C GLY A 225 -33.37 60.74 1.18
N SER A 226 -34.45 60.73 1.96
CA SER A 226 -35.54 61.71 1.91
C SER A 226 -35.40 62.90 2.89
N ARG A 227 -34.46 62.86 3.84
CA ARG A 227 -34.23 63.91 4.86
C ARG A 227 -32.74 64.10 5.17
N SER A 228 -32.19 65.21 4.68
CA SER A 228 -30.80 65.66 4.90
C SER A 228 -30.43 65.84 6.38
N LEU A 229 -29.73 64.87 6.99
CA LEU A 229 -28.98 65.05 8.25
C LEU A 229 -27.51 64.60 8.08
N GLY A 230 -26.59 65.56 8.17
CA GLY A 230 -25.21 65.46 7.67
C GLY A 230 -24.21 64.58 8.44
N ASN A 231 -24.53 64.07 9.63
CA ASN A 231 -23.59 63.26 10.42
C ASN A 231 -23.71 61.74 10.18
N LEU A 232 -24.70 61.27 9.43
CA LEU A 232 -24.84 59.84 9.13
C LEU A 232 -24.00 59.36 7.93
N SER A 233 -23.30 60.25 7.22
CA SER A 233 -22.49 59.88 6.04
C SER A 233 -21.34 58.90 6.34
N ALA A 234 -20.81 58.90 7.57
CA ALA A 234 -19.82 57.93 8.02
C ALA A 234 -20.46 56.56 8.32
N MET A 235 -21.65 56.53 8.94
CA MET A 235 -22.40 55.30 9.18
C MET A 235 -22.92 54.69 7.86
N ILE A 236 -23.31 55.51 6.89
CA ILE A 236 -23.69 55.08 5.54
C ILE A 236 -22.48 54.42 4.83
N ARG A 237 -21.26 54.95 5.00
CA ARG A 237 -20.02 54.33 4.50
C ARG A 237 -19.71 52.99 5.17
N VAL A 238 -19.87 52.90 6.49
CA VAL A 238 -19.76 51.62 7.22
C VAL A 238 -20.83 50.64 6.74
N GLY A 239 -22.03 51.13 6.41
CA GLY A 239 -23.09 50.31 5.87
C GLY A 239 -22.81 49.75 4.48
N ARG A 240 -22.09 50.50 3.64
CA ARG A 240 -21.58 49.99 2.36
C ARG A 240 -20.58 48.83 2.54
N ILE A 241 -19.75 48.88 3.58
CA ILE A 241 -18.78 47.80 3.90
C ILE A 241 -19.49 46.56 4.46
N MET A 242 -20.51 46.73 5.31
CA MET A 242 -21.29 45.61 5.85
C MET A 242 -22.04 44.82 4.75
N ARG A 243 -22.36 45.44 3.60
CA ARG A 243 -22.91 44.74 2.43
C ARG A 243 -21.93 43.72 1.83
N LEU A 244 -20.62 43.95 1.93
CA LEU A 244 -19.61 42.99 1.49
C LEU A 244 -19.56 41.74 2.38
N ALA A 245 -19.83 41.89 3.68
CA ALA A 245 -19.93 40.76 4.61
C ALA A 245 -21.06 39.79 4.21
N ARG A 246 -22.15 40.32 3.63
CA ARG A 246 -23.24 39.51 3.06
C ARG A 246 -22.81 38.72 1.82
N CYS A 247 -21.94 39.30 0.98
CA CYS A 247 -21.36 38.60 -0.18
C CYS A 247 -20.44 37.45 0.27
N LEU A 248 -19.68 37.65 1.35
CA LEU A 248 -18.85 36.59 1.96
C LEU A 248 -19.71 35.46 2.55
N TRP A 249 -20.85 35.80 3.15
CA TRP A 249 -21.78 34.79 3.67
C TRP A 249 -22.48 34.00 2.57
N THR A 250 -22.98 34.67 1.53
CA THR A 250 -23.58 33.98 0.37
C THR A 250 -22.57 33.14 -0.37
N PHE A 251 -21.33 33.61 -0.52
CA PHE A 251 -20.22 32.79 -1.01
C PHE A 251 -19.98 31.57 -0.12
N ARG A 252 -19.93 31.73 1.21
CA ARG A 252 -19.77 30.61 2.16
C ARG A 252 -20.96 29.62 2.11
N SER A 253 -22.19 30.12 2.01
CA SER A 253 -23.41 29.31 1.96
C SER A 253 -23.58 28.61 0.61
N ALA A 254 -23.22 29.27 -0.49
CA ALA A 254 -23.15 28.68 -1.82
C ALA A 254 -22.08 27.59 -1.86
N LEU A 255 -20.86 27.84 -1.36
CA LEU A 255 -19.85 26.80 -1.23
C LEU A 255 -20.35 25.62 -0.38
N ALA A 256 -21.01 25.88 0.75
CA ALA A 256 -21.60 24.86 1.63
C ALA A 256 -22.64 23.96 0.94
N ARG A 257 -23.35 24.48 -0.08
CA ARG A 257 -24.38 23.73 -0.82
C ARG A 257 -23.88 23.04 -2.07
N TRP A 258 -22.90 23.63 -2.76
CA TRP A 258 -22.41 23.12 -4.04
C TRP A 258 -21.53 21.87 -3.81
N THR A 259 -22.12 20.70 -4.05
CA THR A 259 -21.48 19.38 -3.88
C THR A 259 -20.23 19.25 -4.74
N GLN A 260 -20.24 19.81 -5.95
CA GLN A 260 -19.11 19.89 -6.88
C GLN A 260 -17.90 20.70 -6.34
N LEU A 261 -18.11 21.64 -5.40
CA LEU A 261 -17.06 22.46 -4.80
C LEU A 261 -16.54 21.90 -3.47
N ARG A 262 -16.72 20.58 -3.23
CA ARG A 262 -16.24 19.91 -2.01
C ARG A 262 -14.74 20.17 -1.76
N GLN A 263 -13.92 20.13 -2.80
CA GLN A 263 -12.47 20.36 -2.69
C GLN A 263 -12.16 21.79 -2.21
N LEU A 264 -12.86 22.80 -2.73
CA LEU A 264 -12.69 24.20 -2.33
C LEU A 264 -13.12 24.44 -0.87
N ARG A 265 -14.17 23.75 -0.40
CA ARG A 265 -14.63 23.83 0.99
C ARG A 265 -13.64 23.25 1.99
N VAL A 266 -13.10 22.08 1.68
CA VAL A 266 -12.10 21.41 2.52
C VAL A 266 -10.87 22.30 2.63
N LEU A 267 -10.40 22.84 1.50
CA LEU A 267 -9.29 23.79 1.47
C LEU A 267 -9.55 25.06 2.31
N LEU A 268 -10.72 25.68 2.17
CA LEU A 268 -11.02 26.90 2.94
C LEU A 268 -11.19 26.64 4.45
N THR A 269 -11.69 25.47 4.82
CA THR A 269 -11.83 25.07 6.22
C THR A 269 -10.47 24.73 6.82
N SER A 270 -9.59 24.08 6.06
CA SER A 270 -8.24 23.74 6.49
C SER A 270 -7.33 24.98 6.58
N MET A 271 -7.52 25.95 5.68
CA MET A 271 -6.93 27.29 5.81
C MET A 271 -7.45 28.02 7.07
N ALA A 272 -8.76 28.06 7.31
CA ALA A 272 -9.38 28.73 8.46
C ALA A 272 -8.86 28.22 9.82
N GLU A 273 -8.64 26.92 9.95
CA GLU A 273 -8.06 26.33 11.17
C GLU A 273 -6.58 26.71 11.36
N SER A 274 -5.85 26.86 10.25
CA SER A 274 -4.44 27.32 10.26
C SER A 274 -4.30 28.78 10.72
N PHE A 275 -5.31 29.63 10.48
CA PHE A 275 -5.30 31.03 10.91
C PHE A 275 -5.19 31.18 12.44
N LYS A 276 -5.73 30.24 13.23
CA LYS A 276 -5.71 30.33 14.71
C LYS A 276 -4.28 30.32 15.27
N VAL A 277 -3.38 29.58 14.63
CA VAL A 277 -1.97 29.49 15.05
C VAL A 277 -1.17 30.67 14.49
N MET A 278 -1.52 31.12 13.28
CA MET A 278 -0.90 32.30 12.66
C MET A 278 -1.12 33.58 13.48
N VAL A 279 -2.26 33.73 14.15
CA VAL A 279 -2.54 34.88 15.03
C VAL A 279 -1.48 35.02 16.13
N TRP A 280 -1.04 33.91 16.73
CA TRP A 280 -0.01 33.94 17.78
C TRP A 280 1.37 34.33 17.24
N LEU A 281 1.70 33.90 16.03
CA LEU A 281 2.94 34.30 15.37
C LEU A 281 2.95 35.77 15.01
N VAL A 282 1.85 36.29 14.46
CA VAL A 282 1.69 37.72 14.18
C VAL A 282 1.78 38.52 15.46
N LEU A 283 1.17 38.06 16.55
CA LEU A 283 1.29 38.72 17.86
C LEU A 283 2.75 38.76 18.35
N LEU A 284 3.50 37.67 18.20
CA LEU A 284 4.92 37.63 18.56
C LEU A 284 5.75 38.61 17.72
N VAL A 285 5.48 38.70 16.41
CA VAL A 285 6.12 39.70 15.52
C VAL A 285 5.78 41.12 15.94
N LEU A 286 4.52 41.41 16.28
CA LEU A 286 4.10 42.73 16.74
C LEU A 286 4.74 43.12 18.07
N ILE A 287 4.87 42.18 19.02
CA ILE A 287 5.60 42.40 20.27
C ILE A 287 7.08 42.68 19.99
N PHE A 288 7.70 41.93 19.08
CA PHE A 288 9.08 42.16 18.68
C PHE A 288 9.28 43.55 18.06
N ILE A 289 8.42 43.95 17.12
CA ILE A 289 8.44 45.30 16.52
C ILE A 289 8.18 46.38 17.57
N TYR A 290 7.26 46.14 18.51
CA TYR A 290 6.94 47.08 19.58
C TYR A 290 8.15 47.39 20.47
N VAL A 291 8.88 46.35 20.90
CA VAL A 291 10.06 46.51 21.77
C VAL A 291 11.15 47.32 21.06
N TYR A 292 11.51 46.97 19.82
CA TYR A 292 12.52 47.72 19.07
C TYR A 292 12.06 49.13 18.69
N GLY A 293 10.77 49.29 18.36
CA GLY A 293 10.17 50.59 18.09
C GLY A 293 10.24 51.51 19.31
N LEU A 294 10.00 50.99 20.51
CA LEU A 294 10.11 51.75 21.76
C LEU A 294 11.54 52.23 21.99
N VAL A 295 12.53 51.32 21.88
CA VAL A 295 13.95 51.65 22.11
C VAL A 295 14.47 52.68 21.11
N LEU A 296 14.11 52.55 19.83
CA LEU A 296 14.54 53.49 18.79
C LEU A 296 13.87 54.86 18.93
N THR A 297 12.57 54.91 19.25
CA THR A 297 11.86 56.18 19.47
C THR A 297 12.48 56.93 20.65
N GLU A 298 12.71 56.24 21.77
CA GLU A 298 13.34 56.83 22.96
C GLU A 298 14.75 57.37 22.66
N SER A 299 15.52 56.65 21.84
CA SER A 299 16.89 57.04 21.52
C SER A 299 17.00 58.20 20.52
N ILE A 300 15.95 58.44 19.72
CA ILE A 300 15.96 59.39 18.60
C ILE A 300 15.16 60.66 18.92
N TRP A 301 14.12 60.57 19.77
CA TRP A 301 13.19 61.67 20.04
C TRP A 301 13.87 62.97 20.49
N ASP A 302 14.83 62.88 21.41
CA ASP A 302 15.56 64.06 21.93
C ASP A 302 16.40 64.78 20.87
N SER A 303 16.70 64.12 19.76
CA SER A 303 17.50 64.66 18.64
C SER A 303 16.64 65.26 17.52
N CYS A 304 15.32 65.34 17.68
CA CYS A 304 14.40 65.80 16.64
C CYS A 304 14.01 67.29 16.77
N PRO A 305 14.44 68.17 15.83
CA PRO A 305 14.09 69.59 15.84
C PRO A 305 12.67 69.86 15.30
N ASN A 306 12.03 70.92 15.79
CA ASN A 306 10.62 71.26 15.48
C ASN A 306 10.36 71.82 14.06
N ASP A 307 11.36 72.39 13.36
CA ASP A 307 11.10 73.20 12.15
C ASP A 307 11.51 72.56 10.81
N GLN A 308 12.29 71.47 10.81
CA GLN A 308 12.55 70.64 9.62
C GLN A 308 12.77 69.20 10.10
N THR A 309 11.92 68.27 9.70
CA THR A 309 12.04 66.87 10.16
C THR A 309 12.97 66.10 9.22
N PRO A 310 14.22 65.81 9.61
CA PRO A 310 15.04 64.85 8.88
C PRO A 310 14.29 63.52 8.75
N LEU A 311 14.62 62.74 7.71
CA LEU A 311 13.89 61.49 7.39
C LEU A 311 13.81 60.56 8.61
N VAL A 312 14.85 60.54 9.43
CA VAL A 312 14.94 59.80 10.70
C VAL A 312 13.86 60.23 11.70
N CYS A 313 13.61 61.52 11.87
CA CYS A 313 12.56 62.01 12.76
C CYS A 313 11.15 61.76 12.23
N ARG A 314 10.97 61.75 10.91
CA ARG A 314 9.69 61.37 10.30
C ARG A 314 9.40 59.87 10.44
N LYS A 315 10.44 59.05 10.50
CA LYS A 315 10.35 57.58 10.52
C LYS A 315 10.42 56.98 11.91
N PHE A 316 11.13 57.61 12.84
CA PHE A 316 11.33 57.15 14.21
C PHE A 316 10.92 58.15 15.30
N GLY A 317 10.35 59.30 14.92
CA GLY A 317 9.98 60.35 15.87
C GLY A 317 8.82 59.94 16.78
N ASP A 318 7.80 59.27 16.28
CA ASP A 318 6.74 58.74 17.15
C ASP A 318 6.73 57.21 17.14
N LEU A 319 6.22 56.63 18.23
CA LEU A 319 6.22 55.17 18.43
C LEU A 319 5.49 54.42 17.31
N LEU A 320 4.39 54.97 16.80
CA LEU A 320 3.62 54.33 15.73
C LEU A 320 4.39 54.39 14.40
N SER A 321 5.01 55.53 14.09
CA SER A 321 5.89 55.68 12.93
C SER A 321 7.11 54.76 13.01
N SER A 322 7.74 54.61 14.19
CA SER A 322 8.82 53.65 14.42
C SER A 322 8.37 52.22 14.15
N GLN A 323 7.22 51.81 14.69
CA GLN A 323 6.66 50.48 14.46
C GLN A 323 6.33 50.23 12.99
N MET A 324 5.74 51.20 12.31
CA MET A 324 5.41 51.10 10.89
C MET A 324 6.66 51.07 10.01
N THR A 325 7.70 51.84 10.35
CA THR A 325 8.98 51.82 9.65
C THR A 325 9.68 50.47 9.80
N LEU A 326 9.74 49.92 11.02
CA LEU A 326 10.29 48.59 11.27
C LEU A 326 9.49 47.50 10.54
N TYR A 327 8.15 47.57 10.56
CA TYR A 327 7.29 46.68 9.77
C TYR A 327 7.57 46.78 8.26
N GLN A 328 7.76 47.99 7.73
CA GLN A 328 8.11 48.22 6.32
C GLN A 328 9.45 47.58 5.94
N ILE A 329 10.43 47.58 6.86
CA ILE A 329 11.73 46.94 6.61
C ILE A 329 11.60 45.41 6.47
N ILE A 330 10.79 44.75 7.31
CA ILE A 330 10.58 43.28 7.24
C ILE A 330 10.08 42.86 5.85
N TYR A 331 9.13 43.61 5.29
CA TYR A 331 8.50 43.30 4.02
C TYR A 331 9.11 44.04 2.82
N SER A 332 10.31 44.62 3.00
CA SER A 332 11.02 45.36 1.95
C SER A 332 10.22 46.54 1.35
N GLY A 333 9.27 47.10 2.10
CA GLY A 333 8.56 48.33 1.72
C GLY A 333 9.39 49.59 1.91
N LEU A 334 10.49 49.50 2.65
CA LEU A 334 11.52 50.52 2.80
C LEU A 334 12.89 49.84 2.91
N LEU A 335 13.86 50.29 2.12
CA LEU A 335 15.22 49.73 2.15
C LEU A 335 15.93 50.20 3.43
N TRP A 336 16.35 49.27 4.29
CA TRP A 336 17.02 49.60 5.55
C TRP A 336 18.35 50.38 5.34
N GLY A 337 18.98 50.24 4.17
CA GLY A 337 20.18 50.98 3.80
C GLY A 337 19.96 52.50 3.72
N GLU A 338 18.80 52.94 3.24
CA GLU A 338 18.45 54.37 3.17
C GLU A 338 18.34 55.00 4.57
N LEU A 339 17.88 54.23 5.56
CA LEU A 339 17.82 54.66 6.95
C LEU A 339 19.18 54.54 7.65
N TRP A 340 20.01 53.58 7.24
CA TRP A 340 21.34 53.38 7.81
C TRP A 340 22.25 54.59 7.57
N ASP A 341 22.19 55.16 6.36
CA ASP A 341 23.01 56.32 5.99
C ASP A 341 22.63 57.55 6.83
N GLU A 342 21.34 57.76 7.08
CA GLU A 342 20.85 58.86 7.93
C GLU A 342 21.12 58.62 9.43
N LEU A 343 21.25 57.36 9.87
CA LEU A 343 21.60 57.00 11.25
C LEU A 343 23.11 57.14 11.55
N GLN A 344 23.96 57.46 10.57
CA GLN A 344 25.41 57.63 10.78
C GLN A 344 25.76 58.75 11.74
N GLU A 345 24.95 59.81 11.77
CA GLU A 345 25.14 60.97 12.63
C GLU A 345 24.71 60.71 14.09
N MET A 346 24.05 59.57 14.36
CA MET A 346 23.58 59.18 15.69
C MET A 346 24.65 58.40 16.50
N ALA A 347 24.41 58.32 17.81
CA ALA A 347 25.25 57.56 18.71
C ALA A 347 25.39 56.09 18.27
N TRP A 348 26.58 55.52 18.46
CA TRP A 348 26.94 54.18 17.98
C TRP A 348 25.98 53.07 18.46
N TYR A 349 25.42 53.21 19.66
CA TYR A 349 24.50 52.22 20.23
C TYR A 349 23.16 52.15 19.47
N VAL A 350 22.66 53.28 18.96
CA VAL A 350 21.42 53.33 18.14
C VAL A 350 21.60 52.54 16.85
N ARG A 351 22.77 52.69 16.21
CA ARG A 351 23.14 51.94 15.01
C ARG A 351 23.26 50.43 15.26
N ILE A 352 23.83 50.03 16.38
CA ILE A 352 23.93 48.61 16.74
C ILE A 352 22.54 48.01 17.00
N VAL A 353 21.68 48.73 17.73
CA VAL A 353 20.30 48.28 17.99
C VAL A 353 19.48 48.17 16.70
N PHE A 354 19.64 49.13 15.79
CA PHE A 354 18.98 49.07 14.48
C PHE A 354 19.51 47.92 13.61
N LEU A 355 20.83 47.72 13.55
CA LEU A 355 21.43 46.64 12.78
C LEU A 355 21.08 45.25 13.34
N SER A 356 21.03 45.10 14.67
CA SER A 356 20.64 43.85 15.31
C SER A 356 19.18 43.51 15.01
N TYR A 357 18.29 44.52 14.98
CA TYR A 357 16.93 44.35 14.49
C TYR A 357 16.90 43.82 13.06
N VAL A 358 17.61 44.47 12.12
CA VAL A 358 17.59 44.09 10.70
C VAL A 358 18.08 42.66 10.50
N VAL A 359 19.21 42.31 11.13
CA VAL A 359 19.77 40.95 11.04
C VAL A 359 18.80 39.93 11.62
N PHE A 360 18.26 40.19 12.81
CA PHE A 360 17.33 39.25 13.45
C PHE A 360 16.02 39.12 12.68
N ALA A 361 15.44 40.24 12.24
CA ALA A 361 14.17 40.27 11.55
C ALA A 361 14.24 39.56 10.18
N LEU A 362 15.29 39.82 9.39
CA LEU A 362 15.43 39.24 8.06
C LEU A 362 15.97 37.80 8.10
N MET A 363 16.95 37.49 8.96
CA MET A 363 17.59 36.16 8.97
C MET A 363 16.88 35.15 9.86
N VAL A 364 16.30 35.60 10.98
CA VAL A 364 15.67 34.70 11.96
C VAL A 364 14.16 34.76 11.79
N LEU A 365 13.55 35.93 12.00
CA LEU A 365 12.09 36.04 12.11
C LEU A 365 11.36 35.62 10.82
N VAL A 366 11.73 36.18 9.65
CA VAL A 366 11.11 35.82 8.36
C VAL A 366 11.32 34.35 8.01
N ASN A 367 12.53 33.82 8.24
CA ASN A 367 12.84 32.41 7.94
C ASN A 367 12.14 31.44 8.89
N THR A 368 12.00 31.79 10.18
CA THR A 368 11.24 31.00 11.16
C THR A 368 9.75 30.99 10.81
N ILE A 369 9.17 32.14 10.45
CA ILE A 369 7.76 32.22 10.02
C ILE A 369 7.56 31.41 8.74
N THR A 370 8.45 31.53 7.76
CA THR A 370 8.38 30.77 6.50
C THR A 370 8.47 29.26 6.76
N SER A 371 9.42 28.83 7.59
CA SER A 371 9.56 27.42 7.98
C SER A 371 8.32 26.90 8.72
N PHE A 372 7.72 27.72 9.58
CA PHE A 372 6.52 27.35 10.32
C PHE A 372 5.28 27.26 9.43
N ILE A 373 5.10 28.17 8.48
CA ILE A 373 3.99 28.13 7.54
C ILE A 373 4.12 26.90 6.64
N CYS A 374 5.32 26.60 6.14
CA CYS A 374 5.59 25.40 5.36
C CYS A 374 5.34 24.12 6.18
N SER A 375 5.72 24.09 7.46
CA SER A 375 5.47 22.93 8.33
C SER A 375 3.98 22.77 8.64
N LEU A 376 3.24 23.87 8.88
CA LEU A 376 1.80 23.85 9.12
C LEU A 376 1.04 23.38 7.86
N GLN A 377 1.40 23.88 6.68
CA GLN A 377 0.82 23.43 5.41
C GLN A 377 1.04 21.93 5.18
N SER A 378 2.25 21.43 5.47
CA SER A 378 2.56 19.99 5.37
C SER A 378 1.77 19.14 6.38
N THR A 379 1.54 19.67 7.58
CA THR A 379 0.78 19.01 8.65
C THR A 379 -0.71 18.97 8.32
N VAL A 380 -1.25 20.07 7.79
CA VAL A 380 -2.64 20.16 7.34
C VAL A 380 -2.89 19.26 6.13
N SER A 381 -1.94 19.18 5.18
CA SER A 381 -2.04 18.27 4.02
C SER A 381 -1.95 16.78 4.40
N LYS A 382 -1.24 16.45 5.49
CA LYS A 382 -1.24 15.10 6.08
C LYS A 382 -2.57 14.83 6.77
N ARG A 383 -3.03 15.77 7.58
CA ARG A 383 -4.31 15.70 8.28
C ARG A 383 -5.50 15.64 7.31
N GLU A 384 -5.41 16.18 6.10
CA GLU A 384 -6.46 16.00 5.08
C GLU A 384 -6.56 14.55 4.59
N ARG A 385 -5.45 13.82 4.48
CA ARG A 385 -5.48 12.38 4.18
C ARG A 385 -5.99 11.57 5.36
N ASP A 386 -5.55 11.91 6.56
CA ASP A 386 -6.02 11.25 7.79
C ASP A 386 -7.50 11.55 8.04
N VAL A 387 -7.99 12.76 7.76
CA VAL A 387 -9.41 13.14 7.85
C VAL A 387 -10.25 12.45 6.77
N LEU A 388 -9.71 12.15 5.59
CA LEU A 388 -10.43 11.34 4.60
C LEU A 388 -10.59 9.89 5.07
N ILE A 389 -9.56 9.33 5.72
CA ILE A 389 -9.61 8.01 6.34
C ILE A 389 -10.56 8.01 7.55
N ASP A 390 -10.43 9.01 8.43
CA ASP A 390 -11.29 9.18 9.60
C ASP A 390 -12.74 9.43 9.19
N ASN A 391 -13.01 10.18 8.10
CA ASN A 391 -14.37 10.38 7.60
C ASN A 391 -15.01 9.08 7.11
N GLU A 392 -14.22 8.17 6.53
CA GLU A 392 -14.68 6.84 6.12
C GLU A 392 -14.97 5.97 7.35
N ILE A 393 -14.10 6.03 8.37
CA ILE A 393 -14.30 5.36 9.67
C ILE A 393 -15.55 5.91 10.38
N ASP A 394 -15.68 7.23 10.50
CA ASP A 394 -16.81 7.94 11.10
C ASP A 394 -18.13 7.67 10.36
N TYR A 395 -18.06 7.56 9.03
CA TYR A 395 -19.20 7.20 8.20
C TYR A 395 -19.68 5.78 8.50
N ASN A 396 -18.76 4.83 8.56
CA ASN A 396 -19.05 3.45 8.94
C ASN A 396 -19.53 3.35 10.38
N GLU A 397 -18.97 4.11 11.32
CA GLU A 397 -19.47 4.16 12.71
C GLU A 397 -20.89 4.73 12.81
N ARG A 398 -21.19 5.83 12.08
CA ARG A 398 -22.55 6.41 12.06
C ARG A 398 -23.55 5.45 11.42
N LEU A 399 -23.15 4.75 10.37
CA LEU A 399 -23.95 3.71 9.74
C LEU A 399 -24.22 2.56 10.73
N VAL A 400 -23.20 2.07 11.43
CA VAL A 400 -23.36 1.04 12.48
C VAL A 400 -24.29 1.50 13.60
N ARG A 401 -24.17 2.75 14.07
CA ARG A 401 -25.09 3.29 15.08
C ARG A 401 -26.53 3.38 14.55
N GLN A 402 -26.72 3.81 13.31
CA GLN A 402 -28.05 3.83 12.68
C GLN A 402 -28.61 2.42 12.53
N LEU A 403 -27.80 1.47 12.06
CA LEU A 403 -28.15 0.06 11.96
C LEU A 403 -28.58 -0.50 13.33
N TYR A 404 -27.85 -0.18 14.39
CA TYR A 404 -28.18 -0.59 15.76
C TYR A 404 -29.51 0.01 16.24
N THR A 405 -29.75 1.30 15.94
CA THR A 405 -31.00 1.97 16.35
C THR A 405 -32.20 1.36 15.63
N ILE A 406 -32.05 1.10 14.32
CA ILE A 406 -33.07 0.45 13.50
C ILE A 406 -33.33 -0.98 14.00
N PHE A 407 -32.27 -1.72 14.35
CA PHE A 407 -32.41 -3.06 14.91
C PHE A 407 -33.28 -3.06 16.17
N LYS A 408 -32.99 -2.14 17.08
CA LYS A 408 -33.68 -2.03 18.36
C LYS A 408 -35.15 -1.57 18.21
N ASP A 409 -35.45 -0.73 17.22
CA ASP A 409 -36.83 -0.34 16.91
C ASP A 409 -37.68 -1.54 16.43
N PHE A 410 -37.05 -2.53 15.80
CA PHE A 410 -37.71 -3.71 15.25
C PHE A 410 -37.72 -4.92 16.20
N ASP A 411 -36.79 -4.99 17.15
CA ASP A 411 -36.83 -5.92 18.28
C ASP A 411 -37.88 -5.46 19.32
N GLN A 412 -39.16 -5.65 18.98
CA GLN A 412 -40.28 -5.20 19.81
C GLN A 412 -40.43 -6.00 21.12
N ASN A 413 -39.91 -7.22 21.14
CA ASN A 413 -39.96 -8.10 22.31
C ASN A 413 -38.73 -7.90 23.23
N GLY A 414 -37.70 -7.20 22.76
CA GLY A 414 -36.50 -6.80 23.51
C GLY A 414 -35.58 -7.95 23.87
N ASN A 415 -35.61 -9.05 23.11
CA ASN A 415 -34.82 -10.24 23.38
C ASN A 415 -33.41 -10.17 22.77
N GLY A 416 -33.06 -9.09 22.08
CA GLY A 416 -31.79 -8.90 21.38
C GLY A 416 -31.72 -9.55 20.00
N ALA A 417 -32.85 -9.99 19.44
CA ALA A 417 -32.93 -10.72 18.17
C ALA A 417 -34.23 -10.41 17.39
N ILE A 418 -34.11 -10.11 16.09
CA ILE A 418 -35.28 -9.86 15.23
C ILE A 418 -35.80 -11.18 14.67
N SER A 419 -36.99 -11.58 15.08
CA SER A 419 -37.68 -12.75 14.52
C SER A 419 -38.22 -12.48 13.11
N TRP A 420 -38.55 -13.53 12.35
CA TRP A 420 -39.13 -13.37 11.01
C TRP A 420 -40.42 -12.55 11.01
N ALA A 421 -41.27 -12.71 12.03
CA ALA A 421 -42.51 -11.95 12.14
C ALA A 421 -42.24 -10.45 12.38
N GLU A 422 -41.24 -10.13 13.21
CA GLU A 422 -40.82 -8.74 13.44
C GLU A 422 -40.13 -8.14 12.22
N PHE A 423 -39.32 -8.93 11.51
CA PHE A 423 -38.70 -8.52 10.27
C PHE A 423 -39.74 -8.27 9.17
N GLN A 424 -40.76 -9.12 9.06
CA GLN A 424 -41.84 -8.95 8.09
C GLN A 424 -42.68 -7.69 8.38
N LEU A 425 -42.94 -7.40 9.66
CA LEU A 425 -43.56 -6.13 10.07
C LEU A 425 -42.65 -4.93 9.82
N ALA A 426 -41.33 -5.11 9.95
CA ALA A 426 -40.34 -4.08 9.66
C ALA A 426 -40.24 -3.80 8.15
N LEU A 427 -40.43 -4.79 7.29
CA LEU A 427 -40.44 -4.63 5.83
C LEU A 427 -41.61 -3.79 5.32
N ASP A 428 -42.68 -3.65 6.08
CA ASP A 428 -43.79 -2.74 5.77
C ASP A 428 -43.54 -1.30 6.29
N ASP A 429 -42.46 -1.08 7.07
CA ASP A 429 -42.05 0.26 7.55
C ASP A 429 -41.23 0.98 6.47
N GLU A 430 -41.70 2.19 6.08
CA GLU A 430 -41.08 3.05 5.07
C GLU A 430 -39.60 3.36 5.37
N ARG A 431 -39.18 3.30 6.64
CA ARG A 431 -37.79 3.50 7.07
C ARG A 431 -36.90 2.30 6.73
N MET A 432 -37.42 1.07 6.83
CA MET A 432 -36.68 -0.14 6.44
C MET A 432 -36.50 -0.19 4.91
N HIS A 433 -37.52 0.23 4.17
CA HIS A 433 -37.45 0.37 2.71
C HIS A 433 -36.40 1.39 2.27
N ALA A 434 -36.38 2.58 2.88
CA ALA A 434 -35.37 3.59 2.59
C ALA A 434 -33.96 3.11 2.93
N PHE A 435 -33.83 2.31 3.99
CA PHE A 435 -32.59 1.72 4.45
C PHE A 435 -32.05 0.63 3.52
N LEU A 436 -32.86 -0.36 3.12
CA LEU A 436 -32.45 -1.41 2.18
C LEU A 436 -32.05 -0.83 0.81
N ASN A 437 -32.79 0.17 0.33
CA ASN A 437 -32.43 0.91 -0.87
C ASN A 437 -31.10 1.67 -0.73
N ALA A 438 -30.79 2.22 0.45
CA ALA A 438 -29.51 2.89 0.71
C ALA A 438 -28.31 1.91 0.75
N LEU A 439 -28.58 0.62 0.98
CA LEU A 439 -27.61 -0.47 0.85
C LEU A 439 -27.61 -1.10 -0.55
N GLU A 440 -28.35 -0.53 -1.51
CA GLU A 440 -28.54 -1.07 -2.87
C GLU A 440 -29.16 -2.48 -2.90
N LEU A 441 -29.91 -2.85 -1.86
CA LEU A 441 -30.62 -4.13 -1.75
C LEU A 441 -32.08 -3.96 -2.16
N ASP A 442 -32.53 -4.77 -3.12
CA ASP A 442 -33.90 -4.73 -3.62
C ASP A 442 -34.86 -5.52 -2.70
N MET A 443 -36.08 -5.01 -2.52
CA MET A 443 -37.08 -5.57 -1.60
C MET A 443 -37.56 -6.96 -2.01
N SER A 444 -37.47 -7.30 -3.30
CA SER A 444 -37.78 -8.62 -3.82
C SER A 444 -36.90 -9.72 -3.21
N ASP A 445 -35.74 -9.37 -2.64
CA ASP A 445 -34.80 -10.30 -2.01
C ASP A 445 -34.81 -10.22 -0.48
N ALA A 446 -35.72 -9.48 0.15
CA ALA A 446 -35.77 -9.32 1.61
C ALA A 446 -35.86 -10.65 2.39
N VAL A 447 -36.55 -11.65 1.84
CA VAL A 447 -36.61 -13.01 2.39
C VAL A 447 -35.23 -13.66 2.41
N LYS A 448 -34.45 -13.50 1.32
CA LYS A 448 -33.09 -14.04 1.22
C LYS A 448 -32.13 -13.28 2.11
N VAL A 449 -32.29 -11.96 2.22
CA VAL A 449 -31.50 -11.13 3.15
C VAL A 449 -31.71 -11.60 4.59
N PHE A 450 -32.95 -11.86 5.01
CA PHE A 450 -33.19 -12.42 6.34
C PHE A 450 -32.54 -13.79 6.53
N GLN A 451 -32.63 -14.67 5.54
CA GLN A 451 -32.01 -15.99 5.60
C GLN A 451 -30.47 -15.93 5.65
N ILE A 452 -29.85 -14.91 5.04
CA ILE A 452 -28.40 -14.69 5.09
C ILE A 452 -27.95 -14.13 6.44
N LEU A 453 -28.79 -13.30 7.08
CA LEU A 453 -28.46 -12.62 8.33
C LEU A 453 -28.90 -13.40 9.58
N ALA A 454 -29.91 -14.27 9.48
CA ALA A 454 -30.45 -14.99 10.63
C ALA A 454 -29.52 -16.13 11.08
N SER A 455 -29.32 -16.23 12.39
CA SER A 455 -28.53 -17.30 12.98
C SER A 455 -29.22 -18.65 12.78
N GLU A 456 -28.48 -19.65 12.27
CA GLU A 456 -28.99 -21.01 12.03
C GLU A 456 -29.56 -21.67 13.30
N LYS A 457 -29.13 -21.21 14.48
CA LYS A 457 -29.52 -21.80 15.77
C LYS A 457 -30.80 -21.21 16.35
N THR A 458 -31.06 -19.92 16.12
CA THR A 458 -32.19 -19.20 16.74
C THR A 458 -33.30 -18.91 15.74
N GLY A 459 -33.00 -18.91 14.43
CA GLY A 459 -33.97 -18.53 13.38
C GLY A 459 -34.37 -17.06 13.42
N ALA A 460 -33.61 -16.25 14.17
CA ALA A 460 -33.77 -14.82 14.34
C ALA A 460 -32.44 -14.15 14.03
N ILE A 461 -32.47 -12.88 13.63
CA ILE A 461 -31.26 -12.10 13.37
C ILE A 461 -30.81 -11.50 14.71
N GLU A 462 -29.68 -11.96 15.23
CA GLU A 462 -29.05 -11.38 16.41
C GLU A 462 -28.41 -10.03 16.06
N GLU A 463 -28.33 -9.12 17.03
CA GLU A 463 -27.87 -7.75 16.83
C GLU A 463 -26.51 -7.65 16.11
N SER A 464 -25.52 -8.42 16.56
CA SER A 464 -24.18 -8.43 15.96
C SER A 464 -24.19 -8.91 14.51
N ASP A 465 -25.06 -9.87 14.18
CA ASP A 465 -25.17 -10.46 12.85
C ASP A 465 -25.91 -9.52 11.90
N PHE A 466 -26.93 -8.81 12.39
CA PHE A 466 -27.58 -7.74 11.65
C PHE A 466 -26.58 -6.63 11.27
N LEU A 467 -25.80 -6.14 12.24
CA LEU A 467 -24.82 -5.07 12.02
C LEU A 467 -23.72 -5.49 11.03
N LEU A 468 -23.09 -6.65 11.29
CA LEU A 468 -21.96 -7.14 10.51
C LEU A 468 -22.39 -7.55 9.10
N GLY A 469 -23.55 -8.20 8.98
CA GLY A 469 -24.05 -8.66 7.70
C GLY A 469 -24.56 -7.52 6.82
N CYS A 470 -25.20 -6.48 7.38
CA CYS A 470 -25.57 -5.29 6.62
C CYS A 470 -24.34 -4.50 6.09
N LEU A 471 -23.23 -4.50 6.83
CA LEU A 471 -21.97 -3.91 6.36
C LEU A 471 -21.32 -4.72 5.24
N ARG A 472 -21.39 -6.05 5.29
CA ARG A 472 -20.82 -6.96 4.29
C ARG A 472 -21.62 -7.04 3.00
N LEU A 473 -22.94 -6.91 3.09
CA LEU A 473 -23.83 -6.87 1.92
C LEU A 473 -23.73 -5.54 1.16
N ARG A 474 -23.04 -4.55 1.73
CA ARG A 474 -22.85 -3.24 1.12
C ARG A 474 -21.58 -3.20 0.27
N GLY A 475 -21.77 -3.16 -1.04
CA GLY A 475 -20.70 -3.14 -2.04
C GLY A 475 -20.57 -4.48 -2.78
N GLY A 476 -20.13 -4.43 -4.04
CA GLY A 476 -19.87 -5.66 -4.81
C GLY A 476 -18.87 -6.57 -4.10
N ALA A 477 -19.05 -7.89 -4.21
CA ALA A 477 -18.17 -8.86 -3.57
C ALA A 477 -16.70 -8.53 -3.85
N THR A 478 -15.92 -8.28 -2.79
CA THR A 478 -14.49 -8.02 -2.96
C THR A 478 -13.80 -9.32 -3.38
N ALA A 479 -12.64 -9.23 -4.04
CA ALA A 479 -11.88 -10.41 -4.43
C ALA A 479 -11.54 -11.30 -3.21
N VAL A 480 -11.41 -10.71 -2.02
CA VAL A 480 -11.19 -11.43 -0.76
C VAL A 480 -12.45 -12.14 -0.28
N ASP A 481 -13.63 -11.52 -0.39
CA ASP A 481 -14.90 -12.15 -0.02
C ASP A 481 -15.25 -13.32 -0.94
N MET A 482 -14.94 -13.19 -2.24
CA MET A 482 -15.11 -14.28 -3.21
C MET A 482 -14.23 -15.49 -2.87
N VAL A 483 -12.96 -15.25 -2.51
CA VAL A 483 -12.04 -16.31 -2.09
C VAL A 483 -12.45 -16.91 -0.74
N ARG A 484 -12.89 -16.08 0.22
CA ARG A 484 -13.39 -16.56 1.51
C ARG A 484 -14.65 -17.40 1.37
N MET A 485 -15.59 -16.99 0.51
CA MET A 485 -16.78 -17.77 0.21
C MET A 485 -16.40 -19.12 -0.42
N GLN A 486 -15.38 -19.14 -1.29
CA GLN A 486 -14.82 -20.35 -1.89
C GLN A 486 -14.22 -21.30 -0.84
N MET A 487 -13.49 -20.75 0.14
CA MET A 487 -12.92 -21.53 1.25
C MET A 487 -13.98 -22.01 2.25
N GLU A 488 -14.99 -21.20 2.58
CA GLU A 488 -16.10 -21.59 3.48
C GLU A 488 -16.99 -22.65 2.82
N GLN A 489 -17.18 -22.60 1.50
CA GLN A 489 -17.86 -23.64 0.73
C GLN A 489 -17.08 -24.97 0.81
N GLU A 490 -15.78 -24.94 0.48
CA GLU A 490 -14.89 -26.10 0.59
C GLU A 490 -14.88 -26.69 2.01
N TRP A 491 -14.90 -25.83 3.03
CA TRP A 491 -14.91 -26.25 4.43
C TRP A 491 -16.26 -26.84 4.87
N MET A 492 -17.39 -26.27 4.42
CA MET A 492 -18.73 -26.75 4.74
C MET A 492 -18.99 -28.14 4.12
N HIS A 493 -18.52 -28.35 2.90
CA HIS A 493 -18.57 -29.66 2.27
C HIS A 493 -17.60 -30.66 2.92
N SER A 494 -16.49 -30.15 3.45
CA SER A 494 -15.57 -30.90 4.31
C SER A 494 -16.19 -31.34 5.62
N ALA A 495 -17.02 -30.52 6.24
CA ALA A 495 -17.77 -30.91 7.42
C ALA A 495 -18.87 -31.94 7.09
N LEU A 496 -19.64 -31.71 6.02
CA LEU A 496 -20.75 -32.58 5.59
C LEU A 496 -20.32 -34.00 5.25
N LEU A 497 -19.23 -34.16 4.50
CA LEU A 497 -18.74 -35.49 4.17
C LEU A 497 -18.08 -36.18 5.37
N GLN A 498 -17.62 -35.44 6.39
CA GLN A 498 -17.11 -36.00 7.66
C GLN A 498 -18.28 -36.50 8.51
N MET A 499 -19.37 -35.74 8.55
CA MET A 499 -20.62 -36.14 9.17
C MET A 499 -21.23 -37.38 8.47
N LYS A 500 -21.17 -37.44 7.14
CA LYS A 500 -21.58 -38.61 6.34
C LYS A 500 -20.73 -39.84 6.67
N THR A 501 -19.41 -39.70 6.80
CA THR A 501 -18.53 -40.83 7.16
C THR A 501 -18.75 -41.29 8.60
N LEU A 502 -19.01 -40.37 9.55
CA LEU A 502 -19.37 -40.72 10.93
C LEU A 502 -20.73 -41.43 10.99
N MET A 503 -21.72 -40.99 10.21
CA MET A 503 -23.00 -41.70 10.10
C MET A 503 -22.86 -43.07 9.43
N HIS A 504 -22.05 -43.21 8.37
CA HIS A 504 -21.80 -44.51 7.74
C HIS A 504 -21.01 -45.46 8.63
N ARG A 505 -20.09 -44.96 9.47
CA ARG A 505 -19.45 -45.77 10.52
C ARG A 505 -20.43 -46.21 11.59
N ALA A 506 -21.27 -45.30 12.10
CA ALA A 506 -22.30 -45.66 13.08
C ALA A 506 -23.29 -46.71 12.54
N ILE A 507 -23.66 -46.62 11.26
CA ILE A 507 -24.52 -47.60 10.57
C ILE A 507 -23.76 -48.92 10.31
N GLY A 508 -22.48 -48.85 9.96
CA GLY A 508 -21.61 -50.03 9.77
C GLY A 508 -21.32 -50.78 11.07
N ASP A 509 -21.16 -50.07 12.18
CA ASP A 509 -20.99 -50.64 13.52
C ASP A 509 -22.29 -51.34 13.98
N LEU A 510 -23.46 -50.78 13.64
CA LEU A 510 -24.76 -51.45 13.83
C LEU A 510 -24.91 -52.72 12.95
N ALA A 511 -24.41 -52.70 11.71
CA ALA A 511 -24.49 -53.84 10.79
C ALA A 511 -23.51 -54.98 11.14
N THR A 512 -22.33 -54.65 11.66
CA THR A 512 -21.32 -55.63 12.09
C THR A 512 -21.73 -56.34 13.39
N VAL A 513 -22.40 -55.65 14.32
CA VAL A 513 -23.00 -56.30 15.50
C VAL A 513 -24.06 -57.33 15.08
N GLN A 514 -24.81 -57.07 14.01
CA GLN A 514 -25.83 -57.99 13.49
C GLN A 514 -25.21 -59.23 12.82
N GLN A 515 -24.12 -59.08 12.06
CA GLN A 515 -23.40 -60.21 11.45
C GLN A 515 -22.59 -61.06 12.44
N THR A 516 -22.13 -60.49 13.55
CA THR A 516 -21.39 -61.23 14.58
C THR A 516 -22.31 -62.18 15.38
N VAL A 517 -23.62 -61.89 15.41
CA VAL A 517 -24.64 -62.77 15.99
C VAL A 517 -24.98 -63.94 15.05
N GLU A 518 -24.98 -63.72 13.73
CA GLU A 518 -25.26 -64.79 12.75
C GLU A 518 -24.08 -65.75 12.55
N ARG A 519 -22.84 -65.25 12.59
CA ARG A 519 -21.63 -66.04 12.30
C ARG A 519 -21.18 -66.97 13.45
N LYS A 520 -21.81 -66.89 14.63
CA LYS A 520 -21.63 -67.87 15.73
C LYS A 520 -22.53 -69.10 15.62
N SER A 521 -23.43 -69.17 14.64
CA SER A 521 -24.41 -70.26 14.50
C SER A 521 -24.03 -71.35 13.48
N LEU A 522 -22.97 -71.16 12.69
CA LEU A 522 -22.61 -72.04 11.58
C LEU A 522 -21.11 -72.31 11.65
N TRP A 523 -20.72 -73.59 11.60
CA TRP A 523 -19.36 -74.14 11.63
C TRP A 523 -18.79 -74.46 13.03
N GLY A 524 -19.36 -75.51 13.62
CA GLY A 524 -18.60 -76.47 14.39
C GLY A 524 -17.92 -77.52 13.48
N GLU A 525 -16.78 -78.01 13.96
CA GLU A 525 -16.10 -79.29 13.65
C GLU A 525 -15.55 -79.53 12.23
N SER A 526 -14.22 -79.50 12.07
CA SER A 526 -13.37 -80.72 11.96
C SER A 526 -11.98 -80.44 11.36
N ASP A 527 -10.97 -80.92 12.08
CA ASP A 527 -9.68 -81.49 11.65
C ASP A 527 -8.51 -80.70 11.05
N SER A 528 -7.57 -80.39 11.95
CA SER A 528 -6.24 -81.01 12.08
C SER A 528 -5.50 -81.52 10.82
N ARG A 529 -4.42 -80.81 10.45
CA ARG A 529 -3.05 -81.30 10.12
C ARG A 529 -2.29 -80.25 9.30
N PHE A 530 -1.37 -79.53 9.94
CA PHE A 530 0.07 -79.50 9.61
C PHE A 530 0.75 -78.45 10.51
N ALA A 531 1.58 -78.96 11.40
CA ALA A 531 2.41 -78.21 12.32
C ALA A 531 3.73 -77.80 11.65
N GLN A 532 4.32 -76.71 12.16
CA GLN A 532 5.77 -76.49 12.32
C GLN A 532 6.61 -76.42 11.02
N GLN A 533 7.59 -75.54 10.84
CA GLN A 533 8.54 -74.95 11.77
C GLN A 533 9.19 -73.74 11.05
N SER A 534 9.63 -72.81 11.86
CA SER A 534 10.21 -71.50 11.61
C SER A 534 11.70 -71.48 11.24
N ASN A 535 12.14 -70.25 10.92
CA ASN A 535 13.49 -69.67 11.03
C ASN A 535 14.47 -69.87 9.86
N PHE A 536 14.87 -68.77 9.20
CA PHE A 536 16.10 -68.06 9.57
C PHE A 536 16.22 -66.72 8.85
N ASN A 537 16.76 -65.74 9.57
CA ASN A 537 16.99 -64.37 9.14
C ASN A 537 18.52 -64.13 9.07
N ARG A 538 18.93 -63.13 8.27
CA ARG A 538 20.17 -62.32 8.37
C ARG A 538 21.40 -62.60 7.47
N GLN A 539 21.86 -61.44 6.93
CA GLN A 539 23.24 -60.97 6.69
C GLN A 539 24.01 -61.58 5.52
N ALA A 540 24.97 -60.93 4.85
CA ALA A 540 25.38 -59.54 4.63
C ALA A 540 26.60 -59.61 3.67
N SER A 541 26.76 -58.61 2.78
CA SER A 541 28.03 -58.08 2.21
C SER A 541 29.12 -59.02 1.61
N ALA A 542 29.51 -58.82 0.34
CA ALA A 542 30.88 -58.45 -0.09
C ALA A 542 31.14 -58.54 -1.63
N ILE A 543 31.59 -57.43 -2.20
CA ILE A 543 32.76 -57.21 -3.12
C ILE A 543 33.17 -58.31 -4.12
N ALA A 544 33.11 -58.01 -5.43
CA ALA A 544 34.16 -58.21 -6.48
C ALA A 544 33.57 -57.88 -7.87
N ARG A 545 33.97 -56.78 -8.53
CA ARG A 545 35.10 -56.61 -9.48
C ARG A 545 34.88 -57.16 -10.90
N GLN A 546 35.10 -56.23 -11.85
CA GLN A 546 35.50 -56.39 -13.26
C GLN A 546 34.42 -56.98 -14.18
N GLY A 547 34.04 -56.38 -15.29
CA GLY A 547 34.78 -55.50 -16.20
C GLY A 547 34.93 -56.22 -17.54
N THR A 548 34.85 -55.43 -18.62
CA THR A 548 35.03 -55.78 -20.04
C THR A 548 33.85 -56.47 -20.76
N GLN A 549 33.56 -56.27 -22.05
CA GLN A 549 33.90 -55.28 -23.09
C GLN A 549 33.35 -55.89 -24.40
N GLY A 550 32.86 -55.06 -25.32
CA GLY A 550 32.62 -55.47 -26.71
C GLY A 550 31.20 -55.98 -26.98
N ARG A 551 30.61 -55.78 -28.16
CA ARG A 551 30.96 -54.98 -29.34
C ARG A 551 29.67 -54.97 -30.17
N ARG A 552 29.46 -53.89 -30.94
CA ARG A 552 28.94 -53.85 -32.33
C ARG A 552 28.09 -55.05 -32.80
N GLN A 553 26.95 -54.88 -33.47
CA GLN A 553 26.82 -54.13 -34.73
C GLN A 553 25.40 -54.27 -35.29
N GLU A 554 24.98 -53.22 -36.00
CA GLU A 554 24.26 -53.25 -37.28
C GLU A 554 22.84 -53.83 -37.40
N SER A 555 21.92 -52.87 -37.56
CA SER A 555 21.09 -52.64 -38.75
C SER A 555 20.31 -53.81 -39.35
N LYS A 556 18.98 -53.61 -39.48
CA LYS A 556 18.32 -53.61 -40.79
C LYS A 556 16.94 -52.98 -40.71
N GLN A 557 16.71 -52.03 -41.61
CA GLN A 557 15.39 -51.51 -41.99
C GLN A 557 14.51 -52.64 -42.55
N SER A 558 13.22 -52.59 -42.23
CA SER A 558 12.16 -53.09 -43.10
C SER A 558 10.91 -52.25 -42.91
N SER A 559 10.19 -52.10 -44.01
CA SER A 559 9.29 -51.03 -44.39
C SER A 559 7.81 -51.34 -44.17
N VAL A 560 7.01 -50.27 -44.06
CA VAL A 560 5.59 -50.10 -44.46
C VAL A 560 4.51 -50.74 -43.56
N SER A 561 3.73 -49.89 -42.87
CA SER A 561 2.30 -49.71 -43.16
C SER A 561 1.72 -48.56 -42.33
N SER A 562 0.90 -47.74 -42.97
CA SER A 562 0.14 -46.63 -42.42
C SER A 562 -0.94 -47.09 -41.44
N SER A 563 -0.77 -46.80 -40.15
CA SER A 563 -1.85 -46.61 -39.20
C SER A 563 -1.41 -45.59 -38.15
N SER A 564 -2.30 -44.65 -37.85
CA SER A 564 -2.12 -43.53 -36.94
C SER A 564 -2.12 -43.97 -35.48
N ASP A 565 -1.03 -44.60 -35.03
CA ASP A 565 -0.73 -44.80 -33.61
C ASP A 565 0.71 -44.35 -33.37
N GLU A 566 0.89 -43.26 -32.64
CA GLU A 566 2.23 -42.86 -32.16
C GLU A 566 2.82 -43.99 -31.30
N PRO A 567 4.11 -44.35 -31.48
CA PRO A 567 4.73 -45.37 -30.66
C PRO A 567 4.82 -44.86 -29.22
N ILE A 568 4.28 -45.64 -28.29
CA ILE A 568 4.39 -45.39 -26.85
C ILE A 568 5.88 -45.52 -26.49
N HIS A 569 6.59 -44.39 -26.46
CA HIS A 569 7.86 -44.31 -25.77
C HIS A 569 7.59 -44.57 -24.28
N THR A 570 8.00 -45.74 -23.79
CA THR A 570 7.99 -46.05 -22.35
C THR A 570 9.10 -45.26 -21.69
N TYR A 571 8.76 -44.10 -21.13
CA TYR A 571 9.66 -43.30 -20.31
C TYR A 571 9.74 -43.93 -18.91
N GLU A 572 10.94 -44.35 -18.49
CA GLU A 572 11.18 -44.87 -17.14
C GLU A 572 11.57 -43.74 -16.17
N ARG A 573 11.10 -43.83 -14.92
CA ARG A 573 11.48 -42.89 -13.86
C ARG A 573 13.00 -42.90 -13.68
N THR A 574 13.62 -41.74 -13.80
CA THR A 574 15.07 -41.63 -13.62
C THR A 574 15.43 -41.51 -12.14
N ASN A 575 16.67 -41.89 -11.82
CA ASN A 575 17.27 -41.67 -10.50
C ASN A 575 17.93 -40.28 -10.37
N LEU A 576 17.57 -39.32 -11.24
CA LEU A 576 18.08 -37.96 -11.17
C LEU A 576 17.67 -37.29 -9.87
N LYS A 577 18.60 -36.57 -9.27
CA LYS A 577 18.31 -35.70 -8.13
C LYS A 577 17.57 -34.45 -8.61
N THR A 578 16.83 -33.80 -7.72
CA THR A 578 15.98 -32.68 -8.14
C THR A 578 16.73 -31.50 -8.77
N PHE A 579 17.91 -31.18 -8.22
CA PHE A 579 18.75 -30.13 -8.78
C PHE A 579 19.46 -30.55 -10.08
N GLU A 580 19.38 -31.82 -10.51
CA GLU A 580 19.91 -32.30 -11.80
C GLU A 580 18.85 -32.24 -12.91
N ARG A 581 17.66 -31.68 -12.63
CA ARG A 581 16.55 -31.59 -13.58
C ARG A 581 16.40 -30.18 -14.18
N ALA A 582 17.53 -29.51 -14.45
CA ALA A 582 17.51 -28.24 -15.17
C ALA A 582 17.25 -28.41 -16.67
N MET A 583 16.59 -27.43 -17.26
CA MET A 583 16.31 -27.35 -18.69
C MET A 583 17.42 -26.59 -19.41
N THR A 584 17.93 -27.12 -20.52
CA THR A 584 18.83 -26.34 -21.40
C THR A 584 18.04 -25.31 -22.18
N LEU A 585 18.70 -24.27 -22.66
CA LEU A 585 18.08 -23.26 -23.52
C LEU A 585 17.52 -23.88 -24.80
N GLU A 586 18.23 -24.84 -25.39
CA GLU A 586 17.72 -25.60 -26.55
C GLU A 586 16.39 -26.28 -26.25
N GLN A 587 16.28 -26.93 -25.08
CA GLN A 587 15.04 -27.57 -24.64
C GLN A 587 13.91 -26.56 -24.41
N LEU A 588 14.21 -25.38 -23.86
CA LEU A 588 13.21 -24.31 -23.72
C LEU A 588 12.73 -23.76 -25.07
N LYS A 589 13.63 -23.64 -26.06
CA LYS A 589 13.28 -23.22 -27.42
C LYS A 589 12.38 -24.24 -28.13
N ILE A 590 12.61 -25.53 -27.91
CA ILE A 590 11.75 -26.60 -28.45
C ILE A 590 10.32 -26.45 -27.93
N ILE A 591 10.14 -26.10 -26.65
CA ILE A 591 8.81 -25.84 -26.08
C ILE A 591 8.12 -24.73 -26.87
N ASP A 592 8.77 -23.56 -27.03
CA ASP A 592 8.20 -22.41 -27.76
C ASP A 592 7.81 -22.75 -29.21
N GLN A 593 8.65 -23.53 -29.91
CA GLN A 593 8.40 -23.95 -31.30
C GLN A 593 7.17 -24.87 -31.44
N GLU A 594 6.91 -25.72 -30.45
CA GLU A 594 5.80 -26.68 -30.49
C GLU A 594 4.50 -26.14 -29.87
N LEU A 595 4.51 -24.99 -29.19
CA LEU A 595 3.31 -24.42 -28.56
C LEU A 595 2.15 -24.24 -29.55
N ASP A 596 2.41 -23.78 -30.78
CA ASP A 596 1.37 -23.60 -31.82
C ASP A 596 0.74 -24.92 -32.27
N ARG A 597 1.47 -26.02 -32.13
CA ARG A 597 0.95 -27.36 -32.46
C ARG A 597 0.11 -27.89 -31.30
N TRP A 598 0.60 -27.76 -30.07
CA TRP A 598 -0.06 -28.29 -28.89
C TRP A 598 -1.33 -27.51 -28.52
N CYS A 599 -1.28 -26.17 -28.55
CA CYS A 599 -2.36 -25.30 -28.06
C CYS A 599 -3.64 -25.31 -28.92
N ARG A 600 -3.63 -25.97 -30.09
CA ARG A 600 -4.79 -26.00 -31.00
C ARG A 600 -6.00 -26.64 -30.32
N GLY A 601 -7.04 -25.83 -30.11
CA GLY A 601 -8.29 -26.27 -29.51
C GLY A 601 -8.29 -26.30 -27.98
N TRP A 602 -7.23 -25.82 -27.32
CA TRP A 602 -7.22 -25.68 -25.87
C TRP A 602 -8.11 -24.52 -25.42
N THR A 603 -8.83 -24.75 -24.32
CA THR A 603 -9.66 -23.74 -23.67
C THR A 603 -9.26 -23.61 -22.21
N ASP A 604 -9.41 -22.40 -21.68
CA ASP A 604 -9.13 -22.11 -20.28
C ASP A 604 -10.14 -22.84 -19.39
N ALA A 605 -9.63 -23.53 -18.36
CA ALA A 605 -10.45 -24.45 -17.60
C ALA A 605 -11.48 -23.75 -16.69
N PHE A 606 -11.24 -22.49 -16.31
CA PHE A 606 -12.14 -21.68 -15.50
C PHE A 606 -13.13 -20.91 -16.36
N THR A 607 -12.64 -20.21 -17.39
CA THR A 607 -13.47 -19.30 -18.20
C THR A 607 -14.12 -19.98 -19.40
N GLY A 608 -13.58 -21.12 -19.85
CA GLY A 608 -13.97 -21.81 -21.08
C GLY A 608 -13.57 -21.06 -22.36
N ALA A 609 -12.83 -19.95 -22.25
CA ALA A 609 -12.39 -19.17 -23.39
C ALA A 609 -11.28 -19.91 -24.17
N ALA A 610 -11.23 -19.72 -25.48
CA ALA A 610 -10.13 -20.26 -26.29
C ALA A 610 -8.80 -19.63 -25.87
N ILE A 611 -7.79 -20.46 -25.61
CA ILE A 611 -6.45 -19.98 -25.24
C ILE A 611 -5.69 -19.67 -26.53
N SER A 612 -5.12 -18.47 -26.61
CA SER A 612 -4.16 -18.14 -27.67
C SER A 612 -2.74 -18.49 -27.22
N VAL A 613 -1.87 -18.85 -28.16
CA VAL A 613 -0.46 -19.16 -27.85
C VAL A 613 0.28 -17.95 -27.27
N ALA A 614 -0.12 -16.74 -27.65
CA ALA A 614 0.46 -15.51 -27.10
C ALA A 614 0.16 -15.32 -25.61
N THR A 615 -0.97 -15.84 -25.12
CA THR A 615 -1.41 -15.72 -23.73
C THR A 615 -1.22 -17.01 -22.93
N LEU A 616 -0.73 -18.08 -23.57
CA LEU A 616 -0.56 -19.39 -22.94
C LEU A 616 0.49 -19.31 -21.84
N ASN A 617 0.08 -19.58 -20.62
CA ASN A 617 0.95 -19.57 -19.44
C ASN A 617 1.21 -20.97 -18.89
N LEU A 618 2.04 -21.05 -17.85
CA LEU A 618 2.48 -22.32 -17.28
C LEU A 618 1.36 -23.06 -16.53
N TYR A 619 0.35 -22.37 -15.99
CA TYR A 619 -0.83 -23.06 -15.40
C TYR A 619 -1.60 -23.85 -16.47
N GLN A 620 -1.86 -23.22 -17.61
CA GLN A 620 -2.59 -23.83 -18.72
C GLN A 620 -1.78 -24.93 -19.39
N PHE A 621 -0.48 -24.70 -19.61
CA PHE A 621 0.43 -25.72 -20.12
C PHE A 621 0.57 -26.92 -19.16
N ASN A 622 0.62 -26.65 -17.84
CA ASN A 622 0.68 -27.69 -16.85
C ASN A 622 -0.59 -28.56 -16.88
N TYR A 623 -1.76 -27.93 -16.96
CA TYR A 623 -3.06 -28.60 -17.03
C TYR A 623 -3.25 -29.44 -18.30
N HIS A 624 -2.94 -28.89 -19.48
CA HIS A 624 -3.24 -29.53 -20.77
C HIS A 624 -2.15 -30.47 -21.28
N HIS A 625 -0.88 -30.24 -20.91
CA HIS A 625 0.25 -30.94 -21.51
C HIS A 625 1.13 -31.65 -20.48
N VAL A 626 1.70 -30.93 -19.52
CA VAL A 626 2.66 -31.51 -18.57
C VAL A 626 2.02 -32.66 -17.81
N LEU A 627 0.90 -32.42 -17.13
CA LEU A 627 0.26 -33.44 -16.30
C LEU A 627 -0.21 -34.67 -17.09
N SER A 628 -0.63 -34.54 -18.35
CA SER A 628 -0.99 -35.73 -19.13
C SER A 628 0.24 -36.53 -19.58
N GLN A 629 1.28 -35.83 -20.07
CA GLN A 629 2.46 -36.47 -20.67
C GLN A 629 3.46 -36.99 -19.63
N THR A 630 3.46 -36.44 -18.41
CA THR A 630 4.38 -36.86 -17.34
C THR A 630 3.75 -37.84 -16.34
N ALA A 631 2.49 -38.21 -16.57
CA ALA A 631 1.82 -39.25 -15.80
C ALA A 631 2.56 -40.60 -15.94
N PRO A 632 2.45 -41.51 -14.95
CA PRO A 632 3.04 -42.83 -15.06
C PRO A 632 2.55 -43.55 -16.33
N PRO A 633 3.41 -44.30 -17.05
CA PRO A 633 2.99 -45.05 -18.25
C PRO A 633 1.92 -46.09 -17.92
N GLU A 634 1.97 -46.64 -16.70
CA GLU A 634 0.97 -47.55 -16.17
C GLU A 634 -0.36 -46.86 -15.84
N GLY A 635 -0.40 -45.54 -15.71
CA GLY A 635 -1.57 -44.74 -15.32
C GLY A 635 -1.53 -44.24 -13.87
N VAL A 636 -2.43 -43.31 -13.54
CA VAL A 636 -2.66 -42.86 -12.16
C VAL A 636 -3.66 -43.81 -11.50
N LEU A 637 -3.33 -44.29 -10.31
CA LEU A 637 -4.18 -45.18 -9.53
C LEU A 637 -5.17 -44.35 -8.71
N LEU A 638 -6.46 -44.57 -8.97
CA LEU A 638 -7.57 -44.01 -8.22
C LEU A 638 -8.23 -45.15 -7.44
N GLN A 639 -8.19 -45.12 -6.11
CA GLN A 639 -8.72 -46.21 -5.30
C GLN A 639 -9.87 -45.77 -4.41
N TRP A 640 -10.90 -46.60 -4.33
CA TRP A 640 -12.04 -46.44 -3.42
C TRP A 640 -12.31 -47.76 -2.66
N PRO A 641 -12.92 -47.70 -1.47
CA PRO A 641 -13.51 -48.88 -0.85
C PRO A 641 -14.54 -49.54 -1.81
N ALA A 642 -14.44 -50.85 -2.04
CA ALA A 642 -15.29 -51.54 -3.02
C ALA A 642 -16.79 -51.47 -2.66
N SER A 643 -17.12 -51.32 -1.38
CA SER A 643 -18.50 -51.12 -0.90
C SER A 643 -19.18 -49.87 -1.44
N LEU A 644 -18.41 -48.87 -1.89
CA LEU A 644 -18.92 -47.62 -2.44
C LEU A 644 -19.12 -47.69 -3.95
N VAL A 645 -18.60 -48.71 -4.61
CA VAL A 645 -18.67 -48.87 -6.07
C VAL A 645 -19.62 -50.01 -6.41
N LYS A 646 -20.82 -49.65 -6.88
CA LYS A 646 -21.87 -50.64 -7.21
C LYS A 646 -21.61 -51.39 -8.51
N ASP A 647 -21.13 -50.68 -9.53
CA ASP A 647 -20.83 -51.24 -10.85
C ASP A 647 -19.39 -50.90 -11.24
N VAL A 648 -18.65 -51.91 -11.70
CA VAL A 648 -17.24 -51.74 -12.09
C VAL A 648 -17.19 -51.14 -13.50
N PRO A 649 -16.58 -49.94 -13.68
CA PRO A 649 -16.52 -49.32 -14.99
C PRO A 649 -15.70 -50.18 -15.96
N ALA A 650 -16.18 -50.28 -17.21
CA ALA A 650 -15.49 -51.04 -18.25
C ALA A 650 -14.16 -50.37 -18.62
N ILE A 651 -13.17 -51.18 -18.99
CA ILE A 651 -11.92 -50.68 -19.60
C ILE A 651 -12.27 -49.83 -20.83
N GLY A 652 -11.63 -48.67 -20.95
CA GLY A 652 -11.89 -47.66 -21.98
C GLY A 652 -12.85 -46.55 -21.56
N SER A 653 -13.56 -46.69 -20.44
CA SER A 653 -14.47 -45.65 -19.93
C SER A 653 -13.71 -44.37 -19.56
N THR A 654 -14.32 -43.21 -19.81
CA THR A 654 -13.74 -41.92 -19.42
C THR A 654 -14.16 -41.55 -18.00
N VAL A 655 -13.19 -41.19 -17.19
CA VAL A 655 -13.33 -40.67 -15.83
C VAL A 655 -13.14 -39.16 -15.86
N PHE A 656 -14.04 -38.41 -15.23
CA PHE A 656 -13.93 -36.95 -15.09
C PHE A 656 -14.04 -36.56 -13.63
N GLN A 657 -13.07 -35.81 -13.11
CA GLN A 657 -13.22 -35.08 -11.86
C GLN A 657 -13.73 -33.68 -12.16
N ARG A 658 -14.92 -33.34 -11.70
CA ARG A 658 -15.53 -32.02 -11.90
C ARG A 658 -15.40 -31.17 -10.65
N CYS A 659 -15.06 -29.90 -10.86
CA CYS A 659 -15.06 -28.87 -9.83
C CYS A 659 -16.16 -27.85 -10.21
N PRO A 660 -17.07 -27.47 -9.29
CA PRO A 660 -18.17 -26.55 -9.58
C PRO A 660 -17.72 -25.18 -10.14
N GLN A 661 -16.51 -24.76 -9.78
CA GLN A 661 -15.93 -23.46 -10.13
C GLN A 661 -15.27 -23.45 -11.52
N MET A 662 -15.13 -24.62 -12.17
CA MET A 662 -14.47 -24.79 -13.46
C MET A 662 -15.48 -25.18 -14.54
N LYS A 663 -15.39 -24.56 -15.72
CA LYS A 663 -16.21 -24.95 -16.89
C LYS A 663 -15.75 -26.27 -17.51
N LEU A 664 -14.46 -26.56 -17.42
CA LEU A 664 -13.90 -27.85 -17.80
C LEU A 664 -13.71 -28.73 -16.56
N PRO A 665 -13.72 -30.07 -16.71
CA PRO A 665 -13.41 -30.97 -15.60
C PRO A 665 -12.02 -30.67 -15.05
N ARG A 666 -11.82 -30.64 -13.74
CA ARG A 666 -10.49 -30.47 -13.11
C ARG A 666 -9.48 -31.52 -13.61
N ALA A 667 -9.93 -32.74 -13.81
CA ALA A 667 -9.11 -33.80 -14.37
C ALA A 667 -9.96 -34.73 -15.23
N SER A 668 -9.35 -35.36 -16.23
CA SER A 668 -10.00 -36.42 -16.98
C SER A 668 -9.00 -37.46 -17.47
N GLY A 669 -9.47 -38.70 -17.63
CA GLY A 669 -8.64 -39.79 -18.11
C GLY A 669 -9.46 -40.99 -18.56
N LYS A 670 -8.79 -41.97 -19.18
CA LYS A 670 -9.41 -43.24 -19.61
C LYS A 670 -8.99 -44.39 -18.70
N VAL A 671 -9.94 -45.20 -18.27
CA VAL A 671 -9.67 -46.43 -17.53
C VAL A 671 -8.93 -47.41 -18.45
N ILE A 672 -7.75 -47.86 -18.04
CA ILE A 672 -6.93 -48.83 -18.78
C ILE A 672 -6.86 -50.18 -18.07
N GLN A 673 -7.01 -50.19 -16.75
CA GLN A 673 -7.05 -51.41 -15.96
C GLN A 673 -7.96 -51.20 -14.75
N VAL A 674 -8.63 -52.27 -14.33
CA VAL A 674 -9.39 -52.31 -13.09
C VAL A 674 -8.87 -53.45 -12.24
N ILE A 675 -8.52 -53.14 -11.00
CA ILE A 675 -7.93 -54.06 -10.04
C ILE A 675 -8.85 -54.11 -8.84
N SER A 676 -9.28 -55.33 -8.48
CA SER A 676 -10.02 -55.59 -7.25
C SER A 676 -9.08 -56.32 -6.30
N GLU A 677 -8.59 -55.63 -5.27
CA GLU A 677 -7.68 -56.18 -4.27
C GLU A 677 -8.38 -56.29 -2.93
N ARG A 678 -8.19 -57.43 -2.26
CA ARG A 678 -8.62 -57.64 -0.88
C ARG A 678 -7.50 -57.16 0.03
N ASP A 679 -7.74 -56.08 0.78
CA ASP A 679 -6.74 -55.49 1.68
C ASP A 679 -6.36 -56.52 2.77
N SER A 680 -5.10 -56.94 2.79
CA SER A 680 -4.60 -57.99 3.69
C SER A 680 -4.50 -57.54 5.15
N GLU A 681 -4.51 -56.23 5.43
CA GLU A 681 -4.42 -55.70 6.80
C GLU A 681 -5.80 -55.38 7.40
N ASN A 682 -6.77 -54.90 6.61
CA ASN A 682 -8.08 -54.45 7.11
C ASN A 682 -9.27 -55.32 6.66
N GLY A 683 -9.08 -56.29 5.76
CA GLY A 683 -10.13 -57.18 5.29
C GLY A 683 -11.23 -56.52 4.44
N MET A 684 -11.06 -55.25 4.04
CA MET A 684 -11.96 -54.58 3.11
C MET A 684 -11.50 -54.78 1.66
N ASP A 685 -12.45 -55.12 0.78
CA ASP A 685 -12.19 -55.14 -0.66
C ASP A 685 -12.07 -53.68 -1.16
N THR A 686 -11.08 -53.40 -2.00
CA THR A 686 -10.86 -52.08 -2.61
C THR A 686 -10.94 -52.18 -4.13
N LEU A 687 -11.57 -51.18 -4.75
CA LEU A 687 -11.56 -51.02 -6.19
C LEU A 687 -10.50 -50.00 -6.57
N THR A 688 -9.50 -50.43 -7.32
CA THR A 688 -8.47 -49.57 -7.88
C THR A 688 -8.69 -49.45 -9.39
N LEU A 689 -8.91 -48.22 -9.85
CA LEU A 689 -8.93 -47.89 -11.26
C LEU A 689 -7.57 -47.36 -11.66
N CYS A 690 -6.98 -47.97 -12.67
CA CYS A 690 -5.83 -47.40 -13.31
C CYS A 690 -6.29 -46.51 -14.47
N VAL A 691 -6.04 -45.21 -14.35
CA VAL A 691 -6.55 -44.18 -15.26
C VAL A 691 -5.39 -43.52 -16.00
N ARG A 692 -5.41 -43.64 -17.32
CA ARG A 692 -4.51 -42.87 -18.20
C ARG A 692 -5.02 -41.44 -18.31
N LEU A 693 -4.27 -40.49 -17.78
CA LEU A 693 -4.63 -39.08 -17.79
C LEU A 693 -4.67 -38.50 -19.21
N VAL A 694 -5.76 -37.78 -19.50
CA VAL A 694 -5.93 -36.99 -20.72
C VAL A 694 -5.62 -35.51 -20.47
N GLN A 695 -6.05 -34.97 -19.32
CA GLN A 695 -5.77 -33.58 -18.91
C GLN A 695 -6.01 -33.42 -17.41
N GLY A 696 -5.36 -32.43 -16.81
CA GLY A 696 -5.48 -32.09 -15.40
C GLY A 696 -4.87 -33.13 -14.45
N GLN A 697 -5.14 -32.96 -13.16
CA GLN A 697 -4.62 -33.82 -12.09
C GLN A 697 -5.74 -34.21 -11.13
N PHE A 698 -5.88 -35.52 -10.88
CA PHE A 698 -6.83 -35.99 -9.89
C PHE A 698 -6.40 -35.58 -8.47
N SER A 699 -7.34 -35.11 -7.67
CA SER A 699 -7.09 -34.65 -6.29
C SER A 699 -8.15 -35.17 -5.33
N ARG A 700 -7.88 -35.11 -4.02
CA ARG A 700 -8.80 -35.55 -2.97
C ARG A 700 -9.73 -34.42 -2.45
N ASN A 701 -9.88 -33.33 -3.20
CA ASN A 701 -10.60 -32.15 -2.72
C ASN A 701 -12.07 -32.48 -2.40
N ILE A 702 -12.59 -31.85 -1.35
CA ILE A 702 -13.72 -32.39 -0.65
C ILE A 702 -15.02 -32.14 -1.42
N GLU A 703 -15.13 -31.05 -2.20
CA GLU A 703 -16.28 -30.66 -3.06
C GLU A 703 -16.38 -31.32 -4.44
N GLU A 704 -15.42 -32.16 -4.80
CA GLU A 704 -15.30 -32.61 -6.18
C GLU A 704 -15.95 -33.97 -6.41
N VAL A 705 -16.57 -34.11 -7.58
CA VAL A 705 -17.26 -35.33 -8.01
C VAL A 705 -16.45 -35.99 -9.10
N VAL A 706 -16.16 -37.28 -8.93
CA VAL A 706 -15.57 -38.14 -9.95
C VAL A 706 -16.69 -38.89 -10.65
N SER A 707 -16.90 -38.59 -11.91
CA SER A 707 -17.92 -39.22 -12.76
C SER A 707 -17.30 -40.20 -13.76
N MET A 708 -17.97 -41.33 -13.98
CA MET A 708 -17.55 -42.41 -14.86
C MET A 708 -18.78 -42.93 -15.61
N GLY A 709 -19.03 -42.44 -16.83
CA GLY A 709 -20.31 -42.71 -17.51
C GLY A 709 -21.48 -42.09 -16.74
N GLU A 710 -22.46 -42.91 -16.33
CA GLU A 710 -23.61 -42.48 -15.52
C GLU A 710 -23.35 -42.50 -14.00
N PHE A 711 -22.17 -42.97 -13.58
CA PHE A 711 -21.85 -43.17 -12.17
C PHE A 711 -21.07 -41.99 -11.61
N GLU A 712 -21.45 -41.51 -10.43
CA GLU A 712 -20.76 -40.43 -9.72
C GLU A 712 -20.31 -40.91 -8.34
N LEU A 713 -19.02 -40.73 -8.05
CA LEU A 713 -18.37 -41.07 -6.78
C LEU A 713 -17.70 -39.82 -6.21
N SER A 714 -17.66 -39.71 -4.88
CA SER A 714 -16.99 -38.58 -4.23
C SER A 714 -15.48 -38.69 -4.36
N ALA A 715 -14.82 -37.57 -4.71
CA ALA A 715 -13.35 -37.48 -4.73
C ALA A 715 -12.73 -37.60 -3.32
N ARG A 716 -13.49 -37.35 -2.25
CA ARG A 716 -12.97 -37.39 -0.87
C ARG A 716 -12.59 -38.80 -0.42
N GLU A 717 -13.36 -39.79 -0.85
CA GLU A 717 -13.16 -41.21 -0.50
C GLU A 717 -12.11 -41.87 -1.42
N MET A 718 -11.64 -41.14 -2.43
CA MET A 718 -10.60 -41.57 -3.35
C MET A 718 -9.21 -41.40 -2.72
N THR A 719 -8.34 -42.38 -2.92
CA THR A 719 -6.88 -42.17 -2.84
C THR A 719 -6.33 -42.02 -4.25
N VAL A 720 -5.42 -41.05 -4.43
CA VAL A 720 -4.73 -40.83 -5.70
C VAL A 720 -3.26 -41.20 -5.51
N THR A 721 -2.76 -42.12 -6.31
CA THR A 721 -1.34 -42.50 -6.29
C THR A 721 -0.79 -42.52 -7.72
N ALA A 722 0.26 -41.76 -7.96
CA ALA A 722 0.91 -41.68 -9.27
C ALA A 722 2.36 -42.16 -9.18
N ARG A 723 2.57 -43.43 -8.81
CA ARG A 723 3.92 -44.00 -8.65
C ARG A 723 4.67 -43.96 -9.98
N ASN A 724 5.97 -43.67 -9.93
CA ASN A 724 6.83 -43.61 -11.13
C ASN A 724 6.48 -42.48 -12.11
N SER A 725 5.84 -41.41 -11.63
CA SER A 725 5.72 -40.19 -12.43
C SER A 725 7.09 -39.57 -12.70
N ILE A 726 7.19 -38.83 -13.79
CA ILE A 726 8.40 -38.13 -14.20
C ILE A 726 8.18 -36.61 -14.19
N SER A 727 9.25 -35.84 -14.16
CA SER A 727 9.18 -34.40 -14.43
C SER A 727 9.06 -34.14 -15.93
N TYR A 728 8.66 -32.92 -16.31
CA TYR A 728 8.66 -32.54 -17.73
C TYR A 728 10.07 -32.53 -18.32
N LYS A 729 11.08 -32.19 -17.51
CA LYS A 729 12.48 -32.32 -17.90
C LYS A 729 12.83 -33.76 -18.30
N GLU A 730 12.49 -34.73 -17.46
CA GLU A 730 12.78 -36.16 -17.70
C GLU A 730 12.07 -36.69 -18.95
N LEU A 731 10.87 -36.19 -19.25
CA LEU A 731 10.13 -36.51 -20.48
C LEU A 731 10.91 -36.07 -21.72
N LEU A 732 11.47 -34.86 -21.70
CA LEU A 732 12.24 -34.33 -22.82
C LEU A 732 13.65 -34.91 -22.90
N SER A 733 14.28 -35.18 -21.75
CA SER A 733 15.64 -35.71 -21.68
C SER A 733 15.90 -36.38 -20.33
N PRO A 734 16.31 -37.65 -20.31
CA PRO A 734 16.67 -38.37 -19.08
C PRO A 734 18.07 -38.02 -18.57
N GLU A 735 18.80 -37.11 -19.22
CA GLU A 735 20.17 -36.76 -18.87
C GLU A 735 20.22 -35.76 -17.70
N ALA A 736 21.15 -35.99 -16.78
CA ALA A 736 21.44 -35.09 -15.67
C ALA A 736 21.92 -33.72 -16.19
N CYS A 737 21.27 -32.65 -15.74
CA CYS A 737 21.61 -31.28 -16.09
C CYS A 737 21.58 -30.41 -14.83
N LEU A 738 22.75 -29.95 -14.40
CA LEU A 738 22.87 -29.00 -13.29
C LEU A 738 22.48 -27.59 -13.75
N PRO A 739 21.81 -26.78 -12.92
CA PRO A 739 21.47 -25.43 -13.27
C PRO A 739 22.68 -24.50 -13.18
N VAL A 740 22.91 -23.74 -14.25
CA VAL A 740 23.73 -22.54 -14.16
C VAL A 740 22.92 -21.44 -13.49
N TRP A 741 21.64 -21.32 -13.85
CA TRP A 741 20.72 -20.30 -13.31
C TRP A 741 19.46 -20.90 -12.72
N TYR A 742 19.02 -20.33 -11.60
CA TYR A 742 17.72 -20.59 -11.02
C TYR A 742 16.72 -19.54 -11.52
N CYS A 743 15.55 -19.94 -12.01
CA CYS A 743 14.51 -19.00 -12.44
C CYS A 743 13.48 -18.78 -11.33
N SER A 744 13.41 -17.55 -10.82
CA SER A 744 12.31 -17.10 -9.96
C SER A 744 11.28 -16.40 -10.84
N HIS A 745 10.06 -16.94 -10.91
CA HIS A 745 9.02 -16.44 -11.81
C HIS A 745 7.62 -16.79 -11.32
N TRP A 746 6.62 -16.15 -11.92
CA TRP A 746 5.21 -16.47 -11.70
C TRP A 746 4.65 -17.30 -12.86
N TRP A 747 3.80 -18.28 -12.55
CA TRP A 747 3.31 -19.27 -13.53
C TRP A 747 2.28 -18.72 -14.52
N GLY A 748 1.67 -17.57 -14.25
CA GLY A 748 0.74 -16.94 -15.18
C GLY A 748 1.42 -16.06 -16.22
N GLU A 749 2.75 -15.89 -16.15
CA GLU A 749 3.51 -15.29 -17.25
C GLU A 749 3.39 -16.18 -18.50
N PRO A 750 3.16 -15.59 -19.69
CA PRO A 750 3.13 -16.33 -20.94
C PRO A 750 4.46 -17.05 -21.20
N ILE A 751 4.40 -18.32 -21.63
CA ILE A 751 5.58 -19.18 -21.82
C ILE A 751 6.53 -18.58 -22.85
N ARG A 752 6.01 -17.95 -23.90
CA ARG A 752 6.82 -17.27 -24.91
C ARG A 752 7.69 -16.17 -24.32
N SER A 753 7.09 -15.34 -23.46
CA SER A 753 7.78 -14.26 -22.76
C SER A 753 8.86 -14.81 -21.81
N PHE A 754 8.54 -15.87 -21.08
CA PHE A 754 9.49 -16.58 -20.24
C PHE A 754 10.69 -17.12 -21.04
N VAL A 755 10.44 -17.78 -22.18
CA VAL A 755 11.50 -18.34 -23.04
C VAL A 755 12.34 -17.23 -23.68
N ASP A 756 11.72 -16.11 -24.11
CA ASP A 756 12.44 -14.96 -24.64
C ASP A 756 13.36 -14.33 -23.57
N CYS A 757 12.88 -14.16 -22.33
CA CYS A 757 13.70 -13.73 -21.20
C CYS A 757 14.93 -14.64 -20.99
N CYS A 758 14.73 -15.96 -20.97
CA CYS A 758 15.83 -16.93 -20.85
C CYS A 758 16.79 -16.89 -22.05
N GLN A 759 16.28 -16.70 -23.27
CA GLN A 759 17.09 -16.62 -24.49
C GLN A 759 17.96 -15.38 -24.52
N GLN A 760 17.36 -14.19 -24.30
CA GLN A 760 18.11 -12.95 -24.26
C GLN A 760 19.15 -12.97 -23.14
N HIS A 761 18.80 -13.56 -21.99
CA HIS A 761 19.72 -13.71 -20.87
C HIS A 761 20.90 -14.63 -21.22
N ALA A 762 20.65 -15.75 -21.91
CA ALA A 762 21.72 -16.65 -22.34
C ALA A 762 22.67 -16.01 -23.36
N ILE A 763 22.12 -15.22 -24.31
CA ILE A 763 22.91 -14.44 -25.28
C ILE A 763 23.80 -13.46 -24.53
N LEU A 764 23.20 -12.68 -23.63
CA LEU A 764 23.88 -11.66 -22.84
C LEU A 764 25.02 -12.26 -21.98
N ARG A 765 24.76 -13.38 -21.31
CA ARG A 765 25.73 -14.07 -20.44
C ARG A 765 26.67 -15.01 -21.20
N ARG A 766 26.56 -15.10 -22.53
CA ARG A 766 27.36 -15.98 -23.41
C ARG A 766 27.33 -17.45 -22.99
N LEU A 767 26.15 -17.94 -22.61
CA LEU A 767 25.98 -19.32 -22.13
C LEU A 767 25.88 -20.33 -23.29
N GLY A 768 25.53 -19.87 -24.50
CA GLY A 768 25.22 -20.74 -25.63
C GLY A 768 23.94 -21.56 -25.43
N ASP A 769 23.67 -22.51 -26.31
CA ASP A 769 22.46 -23.34 -26.26
C ASP A 769 22.45 -24.36 -25.09
N LEU A 770 23.63 -24.64 -24.53
CA LEU A 770 23.82 -25.47 -23.33
C LEU A 770 23.63 -24.70 -22.01
N GLY A 771 23.31 -23.41 -22.06
CA GLY A 771 22.93 -22.65 -20.87
C GLY A 771 21.72 -23.31 -20.19
N SER A 772 21.83 -23.63 -18.91
CA SER A 772 20.82 -24.38 -18.18
C SER A 772 20.12 -23.57 -17.10
N TYR A 773 18.80 -23.75 -17.05
CA TYR A 773 17.86 -23.02 -16.20
C TYR A 773 17.03 -24.01 -15.39
N TRP A 774 17.05 -23.88 -14.07
CA TRP A 774 16.12 -24.61 -13.21
C TRP A 774 14.79 -23.86 -13.16
N VAL A 775 13.70 -24.55 -13.50
CA VAL A 775 12.35 -23.97 -13.55
C VAL A 775 11.41 -24.91 -12.82
N CYS A 776 10.76 -24.42 -11.76
CA CYS A 776 9.99 -25.27 -10.84
C CYS A 776 8.87 -26.06 -11.53
N GLY A 777 8.18 -25.46 -12.50
CA GLY A 777 7.11 -26.16 -13.24
C GLY A 777 7.61 -27.30 -14.14
N TYR A 778 8.85 -27.24 -14.64
CA TYR A 778 9.40 -28.28 -15.52
C TYR A 778 10.23 -29.32 -14.77
N ALA A 779 10.91 -28.91 -13.70
CA ALA A 779 11.83 -29.76 -12.94
C ALA A 779 11.14 -30.64 -11.90
N ASN A 780 10.04 -30.18 -11.29
CA ASN A 780 9.32 -30.96 -10.28
C ASN A 780 8.43 -32.03 -10.92
N ARG A 781 8.28 -33.19 -10.26
CA ARG A 781 7.29 -34.20 -10.61
C ARG A 781 5.91 -33.74 -10.14
N GLN A 782 5.13 -33.15 -11.04
CA GLN A 782 3.85 -32.51 -10.72
C GLN A 782 2.83 -33.47 -10.10
N HIS A 783 2.89 -34.77 -10.41
CA HIS A 783 2.02 -35.80 -9.84
C HIS A 783 2.42 -36.29 -8.45
N GLU A 784 3.64 -36.00 -8.02
CA GLU A 784 4.22 -36.39 -6.73
C GLU A 784 4.75 -35.13 -6.00
N LEU A 785 4.10 -33.98 -6.20
CA LEU A 785 4.63 -32.68 -5.77
C LEU A 785 4.86 -32.60 -4.25
N ASP A 786 4.07 -33.30 -3.44
CA ASP A 786 4.26 -33.38 -1.98
C ASP A 786 5.62 -34.00 -1.58
N LEU A 787 6.22 -34.83 -2.44
CA LEU A 787 7.57 -35.37 -2.22
C LEU A 787 8.67 -34.36 -2.61
N GLU A 788 8.35 -33.40 -3.47
CA GLU A 788 9.28 -32.35 -3.93
C GLU A 788 9.27 -31.14 -2.97
N ILE A 789 8.09 -30.85 -2.40
CA ILE A 789 7.84 -29.81 -1.40
C ILE A 789 7.81 -30.47 -0.02
N ALA A 790 8.99 -30.88 0.46
CA ALA A 790 9.16 -31.47 1.78
C ALA A 790 8.67 -30.55 2.91
N GLU A 791 8.29 -31.13 4.06
CA GLU A 791 7.89 -30.37 5.26
C GLU A 791 8.97 -29.38 5.73
N ASP A 792 10.24 -29.73 5.52
CA ASP A 792 11.38 -28.85 5.78
C ASP A 792 11.81 -28.16 4.49
N VAL A 793 11.73 -26.82 4.45
CA VAL A 793 12.10 -26.00 3.28
C VAL A 793 13.52 -26.30 2.79
N ILE A 794 14.44 -26.62 3.70
CA ILE A 794 15.85 -26.92 3.36
C ILE A 794 15.96 -28.22 2.57
N GLN A 795 14.98 -29.12 2.69
CA GLN A 795 14.93 -30.40 1.99
C GLN A 795 14.14 -30.31 0.68
N THR A 796 13.54 -29.16 0.37
CA THR A 796 12.77 -28.97 -0.85
C THR A 796 13.65 -29.00 -2.10
N SER A 797 13.01 -29.34 -3.20
CA SER A 797 13.56 -29.21 -4.55
C SER A 797 14.10 -27.81 -4.85
N PHE A 798 13.35 -26.79 -4.42
CA PHE A 798 13.64 -25.36 -4.60
C PHE A 798 14.98 -24.99 -3.96
N PHE A 799 15.13 -25.27 -2.65
CA PHE A 799 16.36 -24.96 -1.93
C PHE A 799 17.57 -25.70 -2.50
N SER A 800 17.40 -26.98 -2.85
CA SER A 800 18.47 -27.81 -3.41
C SER A 800 19.01 -27.27 -4.73
N ALA A 801 18.12 -26.84 -5.63
CA ALA A 801 18.51 -26.26 -6.92
C ALA A 801 19.11 -24.86 -6.77
N LEU A 802 18.52 -24.03 -5.91
CA LEU A 802 19.01 -22.67 -5.66
C LEU A 802 20.44 -22.68 -5.10
N LYS A 803 20.74 -23.60 -4.16
CA LYS A 803 22.05 -23.72 -3.53
C LYS A 803 23.19 -24.05 -4.50
N VAL A 804 22.92 -24.79 -5.57
CA VAL A 804 23.93 -25.21 -6.56
C VAL A 804 24.01 -24.28 -7.76
N SER A 805 23.07 -23.35 -7.90
CA SER A 805 23.01 -22.39 -9.01
C SER A 805 24.05 -21.27 -8.84
N ARG A 806 24.62 -20.78 -9.94
CA ARG A 806 25.53 -19.63 -9.94
C ARG A 806 24.79 -18.31 -9.67
N GLY A 807 23.57 -18.19 -10.20
CA GLY A 807 22.78 -16.99 -10.08
C GLY A 807 21.28 -17.26 -10.12
N LEU A 808 20.51 -16.26 -9.70
CA LEU A 808 19.06 -16.21 -9.80
C LEU A 808 18.67 -15.22 -10.91
N LEU A 809 17.85 -15.69 -11.85
CA LEU A 809 17.18 -14.89 -12.86
C LEU A 809 15.74 -14.65 -12.38
N LEU A 810 15.45 -13.41 -11.99
CA LEU A 810 14.11 -12.97 -11.61
C LEU A 810 13.38 -12.49 -12.86
N ILE A 811 12.35 -13.22 -13.27
CA ILE A 811 11.55 -12.86 -14.45
C ILE A 811 10.27 -12.19 -13.97
N LEU A 812 10.12 -10.90 -14.30
CA LEU A 812 9.01 -10.05 -13.90
C LEU A 812 8.00 -9.92 -15.04
N ASP A 813 6.72 -9.91 -14.69
CA ASP A 813 5.63 -9.44 -15.55
C ASP A 813 5.41 -7.93 -15.37
N GLU A 814 4.45 -7.37 -16.12
CA GLU A 814 4.14 -5.93 -16.07
C GLU A 814 3.70 -5.49 -14.66
N ASP A 815 3.17 -6.42 -13.87
CA ASP A 815 2.72 -6.15 -12.51
C ASP A 815 3.77 -6.41 -11.43
N ALA A 816 4.93 -6.94 -11.79
CA ALA A 816 5.93 -7.41 -10.85
C ALA A 816 5.36 -8.41 -9.81
N THR A 817 4.43 -9.25 -10.25
CA THR A 817 3.74 -10.29 -9.48
C THR A 817 4.68 -11.17 -8.67
N PRO A 818 5.90 -11.54 -9.12
CA PRO A 818 6.85 -12.30 -8.30
C PRO A 818 7.12 -11.68 -6.93
N PHE A 819 7.14 -10.34 -6.80
CA PHE A 819 7.33 -9.66 -5.51
C PHE A 819 6.15 -9.77 -4.53
N SER A 820 5.05 -10.41 -4.95
CA SER A 820 3.87 -10.62 -4.12
C SER A 820 3.70 -12.08 -3.69
N ARG A 821 4.66 -12.97 -3.98
CA ARG A 821 4.53 -14.42 -3.78
C ARG A 821 5.58 -14.92 -2.80
N ILE A 822 5.15 -15.59 -1.73
CA ILE A 822 6.03 -15.99 -0.62
C ILE A 822 7.20 -16.88 -1.03
N TRP A 823 7.00 -17.76 -2.03
CA TRP A 823 8.08 -18.62 -2.54
C TRP A 823 9.13 -17.82 -3.31
N CYS A 824 8.69 -16.86 -4.14
CA CYS A 824 9.60 -15.93 -4.81
C CYS A 824 10.31 -15.02 -3.79
N ASP A 825 9.64 -14.59 -2.74
CA ASP A 825 10.24 -13.82 -1.65
C ASP A 825 11.33 -14.62 -0.91
N TYR A 826 11.11 -15.92 -0.68
CA TYR A 826 12.12 -16.80 -0.11
C TYR A 826 13.32 -17.05 -1.04
N GLU A 827 13.07 -17.17 -2.35
CA GLU A 827 14.11 -17.29 -3.37
C GLU A 827 14.97 -16.01 -3.43
N LEU A 828 14.32 -14.84 -3.38
CA LEU A 828 14.98 -13.53 -3.30
C LEU A 828 15.76 -13.37 -2.01
N TYR A 829 15.17 -13.71 -0.86
CA TYR A 829 15.86 -13.75 0.44
C TYR A 829 17.16 -14.56 0.33
N SER A 830 17.04 -15.77 -0.21
CA SER A 830 18.19 -16.69 -0.33
C SER A 830 19.26 -16.15 -1.29
N ALA A 831 18.86 -15.49 -2.38
CA ALA A 831 19.79 -14.88 -3.33
C ALA A 831 20.49 -13.64 -2.76
N VAL A 832 19.77 -12.71 -2.12
CA VAL A 832 20.38 -11.48 -1.58
C VAL A 832 21.24 -11.75 -0.35
N MET A 833 20.91 -12.78 0.43
CA MET A 833 21.69 -13.20 1.58
C MET A 833 22.91 -14.06 1.21
N ASN A 834 23.01 -14.52 -0.04
CA ASN A 834 24.15 -15.27 -0.54
C ASN A 834 25.09 -14.36 -1.36
N PRO A 835 26.26 -13.97 -0.84
CA PRO A 835 27.17 -13.05 -1.52
C PRO A 835 27.76 -13.62 -2.82
N ASN A 836 27.76 -14.94 -2.98
CA ASN A 836 28.28 -15.62 -4.16
C ASN A 836 27.25 -15.77 -5.28
N MET A 837 25.98 -15.45 -5.01
CA MET A 837 24.90 -15.58 -5.98
C MET A 837 24.74 -14.31 -6.80
N GLU A 838 24.71 -14.46 -8.11
CA GLU A 838 24.34 -13.36 -9.02
C GLU A 838 22.82 -13.16 -9.02
N LEU A 839 22.37 -11.93 -9.23
CA LEU A 839 20.95 -11.59 -9.36
C LEU A 839 20.76 -10.75 -10.61
N ASP A 840 20.02 -11.29 -11.58
CA ASP A 840 19.64 -10.60 -12.81
C ASP A 840 18.12 -10.53 -12.89
N LEU A 841 17.60 -9.44 -13.46
CA LEU A 841 16.18 -9.22 -13.65
C LEU A 841 15.89 -9.17 -15.15
N ALA A 842 14.82 -9.85 -15.57
CA ALA A 842 14.35 -9.86 -16.96
C ALA A 842 12.86 -9.57 -17.03
N VAL A 843 12.43 -8.90 -18.09
CA VAL A 843 11.01 -8.66 -18.40
C VAL A 843 10.79 -8.67 -19.90
N SER A 844 9.64 -9.22 -20.31
CA SER A 844 9.12 -9.13 -21.68
C SER A 844 7.74 -8.48 -21.62
N LEU A 845 7.64 -7.18 -21.91
CA LEU A 845 6.37 -6.45 -21.93
C LEU A 845 5.55 -6.80 -23.18
N MET A 846 4.25 -7.01 -23.01
CA MET A 846 3.39 -7.64 -24.02
C MET A 846 2.89 -6.66 -25.07
N HIS A 847 3.74 -6.22 -26.01
CA HIS A 847 3.29 -5.51 -27.23
C HIS A 847 4.22 -5.77 -28.44
N GLY A 848 4.05 -6.92 -29.12
CA GLY A 848 4.70 -7.23 -30.40
C GLY A 848 6.12 -7.79 -30.29
N ARG A 849 6.87 -7.80 -31.41
CA ARG A 849 8.28 -8.26 -31.52
C ARG A 849 9.27 -7.37 -30.73
N GLN A 850 9.05 -7.12 -29.45
CA GLN A 850 10.05 -6.49 -28.60
C GLN A 850 10.83 -7.56 -27.84
N GLU A 851 12.16 -7.46 -27.92
CA GLU A 851 13.11 -8.32 -27.22
C GLU A 851 13.04 -8.07 -25.71
N ALA A 852 13.08 -9.15 -24.92
CA ALA A 852 13.16 -9.08 -23.47
C ALA A 852 14.26 -8.13 -22.99
N LYS A 853 13.93 -7.29 -22.01
CA LYS A 853 14.84 -6.32 -21.41
C LYS A 853 15.42 -6.91 -20.14
N ILE A 854 16.75 -6.81 -20.00
CA ILE A 854 17.49 -7.42 -18.91
C ILE A 854 18.36 -6.39 -18.23
N ILE A 855 18.33 -6.39 -16.90
CA ILE A 855 19.23 -5.61 -16.05
C ILE A 855 20.01 -6.55 -15.13
N THR A 856 21.32 -6.39 -15.10
CA THR A 856 22.22 -7.31 -14.38
C THR A 856 22.83 -6.63 -13.17
N LYS A 857 23.12 -7.36 -12.08
CA LYS A 857 23.87 -6.77 -10.96
C LYS A 857 25.31 -6.45 -11.32
N ASN A 858 25.96 -7.34 -12.08
CA ASN A 858 27.37 -7.25 -12.45
C ASN A 858 27.54 -6.98 -13.95
N LEU A 859 28.72 -6.53 -14.36
CA LEU A 859 29.11 -6.47 -15.77
C LEU A 859 29.12 -7.86 -16.39
N VAL A 860 28.70 -7.97 -17.65
CA VAL A 860 28.80 -9.22 -18.39
C VAL A 860 30.20 -9.38 -19.03
N PRO A 861 30.63 -10.60 -19.40
CA PRO A 861 31.99 -10.82 -19.88
C PRO A 861 32.36 -9.94 -21.10
N GLY A 862 33.36 -9.09 -20.94
CA GLY A 862 33.84 -8.17 -21.98
C GLY A 862 32.99 -6.91 -22.18
N GLU A 863 32.00 -6.66 -21.33
CA GLU A 863 31.18 -5.44 -21.33
C GLU A 863 31.87 -4.32 -20.52
N SER A 864 31.86 -3.11 -21.05
CA SER A 864 32.25 -1.91 -20.30
C SER A 864 31.07 -1.36 -19.52
N ALA A 865 31.32 -0.57 -18.48
CA ALA A 865 30.25 0.09 -17.71
C ALA A 865 29.32 0.95 -18.58
N VAL A 866 29.86 1.60 -19.61
CA VAL A 866 29.11 2.40 -20.59
C VAL A 866 28.17 1.52 -21.41
N ALA A 867 28.67 0.39 -21.92
CA ALA A 867 27.86 -0.54 -22.69
C ALA A 867 26.71 -1.13 -21.84
N LYS A 868 27.00 -1.43 -20.56
CA LYS A 868 25.99 -1.84 -19.60
C LYS A 868 24.90 -0.78 -19.40
N SER A 869 25.28 0.46 -19.11
CA SER A 869 24.30 1.56 -18.92
C SER A 869 23.45 1.80 -20.17
N ALA A 870 24.04 1.73 -21.37
CA ALA A 870 23.30 1.90 -22.63
C ALA A 870 22.29 0.77 -22.85
N ARG A 871 22.70 -0.49 -22.63
CA ARG A 871 21.84 -1.67 -22.77
C ARG A 871 20.66 -1.64 -21.80
N GLU A 872 20.89 -1.17 -20.57
CA GLU A 872 19.92 -1.22 -19.48
C GLU A 872 19.03 0.01 -19.39
N GLN A 873 19.25 1.02 -20.23
CA GLN A 873 18.51 2.29 -20.25
C GLN A 873 17.00 2.10 -20.50
N ASP A 874 16.66 1.10 -21.31
CA ASP A 874 15.28 0.76 -21.70
C ASP A 874 14.57 -0.15 -20.70
N PHE A 875 15.26 -0.66 -19.67
CA PHE A 875 14.62 -1.52 -18.69
C PHE A 875 13.51 -0.73 -17.94
N PRO A 876 12.28 -1.25 -17.80
CA PRO A 876 11.16 -0.49 -17.25
C PRO A 876 11.38 -0.09 -15.79
N ILE A 877 11.70 1.19 -15.58
CA ILE A 877 12.15 1.67 -14.26
C ILE A 877 11.08 1.54 -13.16
N PHE A 878 9.79 1.54 -13.53
CA PHE A 878 8.71 1.36 -12.57
C PHE A 878 8.73 -0.04 -11.92
N LEU A 879 9.31 -1.05 -12.57
CA LEU A 879 9.49 -2.38 -11.98
C LEU A 879 10.55 -2.36 -10.87
N LEU A 880 11.62 -1.57 -11.07
CA LEU A 880 12.61 -1.33 -10.02
C LEU A 880 12.01 -0.52 -8.87
N ASP A 881 11.17 0.47 -9.18
CA ASP A 881 10.45 1.27 -8.18
C ASP A 881 9.52 0.40 -7.33
N ARG A 882 8.70 -0.46 -7.94
CA ARG A 882 7.89 -1.46 -7.23
C ARG A 882 8.77 -2.36 -6.35
N GLY A 883 9.89 -2.82 -6.88
CA GLY A 883 10.86 -3.63 -6.14
C GLY A 883 11.47 -2.93 -4.91
N LEU A 884 11.65 -1.60 -4.94
CA LEU A 884 12.12 -0.81 -3.81
C LEU A 884 11.09 -0.70 -2.67
N GLU A 885 9.82 -1.01 -2.94
CA GLU A 885 8.72 -0.96 -1.95
C GLU A 885 8.38 -2.33 -1.34
N VAL A 886 9.01 -3.40 -1.82
CA VAL A 886 8.70 -4.79 -1.43
C VAL A 886 9.09 -5.06 0.02
N CYS A 887 8.22 -5.77 0.73
CA CYS A 887 8.52 -6.36 2.04
C CYS A 887 8.36 -7.87 1.93
N LEU A 888 9.46 -8.63 2.02
CA LEU A 888 9.47 -10.09 1.81
C LEU A 888 8.52 -10.85 2.75
N GLU A 889 8.19 -10.29 3.91
CA GLU A 889 7.25 -10.86 4.87
C GLU A 889 5.77 -10.74 4.46
N LYS A 890 5.46 -9.90 3.47
CA LYS A 890 4.08 -9.66 2.99
C LYS A 890 3.67 -10.55 1.82
N GLY A 891 4.52 -11.49 1.40
CA GLY A 891 4.22 -12.42 0.32
C GLY A 891 2.93 -13.21 0.52
N ASN A 892 2.13 -13.31 -0.53
CA ASN A 892 0.92 -14.12 -0.57
C ASN A 892 1.29 -15.61 -0.67
N THR A 893 0.49 -16.44 -0.02
CA THR A 893 0.61 -17.91 -0.09
C THR A 893 -0.74 -18.53 -0.43
N THR A 894 -0.73 -19.60 -1.22
CA THR A 894 -1.91 -20.43 -1.45
C THR A 894 -2.15 -21.37 -0.27
N GLN A 895 -1.10 -21.73 0.47
CA GLN A 895 -1.17 -22.62 1.62
C GLN A 895 -0.45 -21.98 2.80
N GLU A 896 -1.17 -21.67 3.89
CA GLU A 896 -0.58 -20.95 5.03
C GLU A 896 0.59 -21.72 5.68
N ARG A 897 0.58 -23.06 5.57
CA ARG A 897 1.70 -23.91 6.00
C ARG A 897 3.04 -23.51 5.36
N ASP A 898 3.03 -23.10 4.09
CA ASP A 898 4.25 -22.72 3.37
C ASP A 898 4.88 -21.48 3.99
N ARG A 899 4.05 -20.49 4.39
CA ARG A 899 4.53 -19.28 5.07
C ARG A 899 5.21 -19.65 6.38
N THR A 900 4.58 -20.49 7.19
CA THR A 900 5.16 -20.96 8.46
C THR A 900 6.50 -21.64 8.24
N ASN A 901 6.59 -22.56 7.27
CA ASN A 901 7.81 -23.31 6.98
C ASN A 901 8.93 -22.39 6.46
N ILE A 902 8.60 -21.44 5.58
CA ILE A 902 9.54 -20.44 5.05
C ILE A 902 10.04 -19.53 6.18
N PHE A 903 9.16 -19.06 7.06
CA PHE A 903 9.54 -18.24 8.19
C PHE A 903 10.42 -19.00 9.19
N GLN A 904 10.17 -20.29 9.43
CA GLN A 904 11.06 -21.13 10.24
C GLN A 904 12.45 -21.24 9.61
N ALA A 905 12.52 -21.40 8.29
CA ALA A 905 13.77 -21.47 7.54
C ALA A 905 14.55 -20.14 7.59
N ILE A 906 13.86 -18.99 7.43
CA ILE A 906 14.46 -17.66 7.53
C ILE A 906 14.92 -17.38 8.96
N ALA A 907 14.09 -17.68 9.96
CA ALA A 907 14.46 -17.55 11.37
C ALA A 907 15.58 -18.52 11.77
N GLN A 908 15.78 -19.60 10.99
CA GLN A 908 16.60 -20.75 11.34
C GLN A 908 16.23 -21.28 12.73
N SER A 909 14.93 -21.39 12.99
CA SER A 909 14.35 -21.85 14.25
C SER A 909 13.05 -22.60 13.97
N LYS A 910 12.85 -23.73 14.65
CA LYS A 910 11.59 -24.48 14.60
C LYS A 910 10.52 -23.87 15.52
N GLU A 911 10.92 -23.04 16.47
CA GLU A 911 10.03 -22.44 17.48
C GLU A 911 9.78 -20.96 17.17
N LEU A 912 9.02 -20.70 16.11
CA LEU A 912 8.62 -19.33 15.72
C LEU A 912 7.77 -18.61 16.77
N GLU A 913 7.05 -19.35 17.62
CA GLU A 913 6.21 -18.75 18.66
C GLU A 913 7.01 -18.20 19.85
N SER A 914 8.29 -18.56 19.96
CA SER A 914 9.17 -18.00 20.98
C SER A 914 9.53 -16.54 20.64
N ALA A 915 9.69 -15.70 21.67
CA ALA A 915 10.14 -14.32 21.49
C ALA A 915 11.48 -14.24 20.74
N GLU A 916 12.40 -15.16 21.03
CA GLU A 916 13.71 -15.27 20.36
C GLU A 916 13.56 -15.66 18.88
N GLY A 917 12.65 -16.59 18.56
CA GLY A 917 12.33 -16.99 17.19
C GLY A 917 11.78 -15.83 16.36
N GLN A 918 10.84 -15.07 16.92
CA GLN A 918 10.27 -13.87 16.26
C GLN A 918 11.32 -12.77 16.07
N GLU A 919 12.18 -12.52 17.07
CA GLU A 919 13.24 -11.52 16.96
C GLU A 919 14.28 -11.90 15.90
N ARG A 920 14.66 -13.19 15.80
CA ARG A 920 15.56 -13.69 14.74
C ARG A 920 14.93 -13.56 13.36
N LEU A 921 13.66 -13.92 13.21
CA LEU A 921 12.91 -13.76 11.97
C LEU A 921 12.92 -12.30 11.51
N HIS A 922 12.51 -11.39 12.39
CA HIS A 922 12.42 -9.95 12.08
C HIS A 922 13.78 -9.38 11.68
N ARG A 923 14.85 -9.68 12.44
CA ARG A 923 16.21 -9.24 12.10
C ARG A 923 16.70 -9.75 10.74
N ASN A 924 16.42 -11.01 10.41
CA ASN A 924 16.85 -11.61 9.14
C ASN A 924 16.08 -11.02 7.95
N LEU A 925 14.77 -10.82 8.10
CA LEU A 925 13.92 -10.18 7.09
C LEU A 925 14.31 -8.72 6.89
N ASP A 926 14.51 -7.94 7.95
CA ASP A 926 14.93 -6.55 7.87
C ASP A 926 16.25 -6.41 7.11
N ARG A 927 17.22 -7.29 7.42
CA ARG A 927 18.50 -7.31 6.72
C ARG A 927 18.34 -7.68 5.25
N ALA A 928 17.51 -8.67 4.93
CA ALA A 928 17.26 -9.09 3.55
C ALA A 928 16.53 -8.01 2.74
N ASN A 929 15.48 -7.39 3.31
CA ASN A 929 14.76 -6.27 2.71
C ASN A 929 15.71 -5.10 2.42
N GLN A 930 16.52 -4.67 3.39
CA GLN A 930 17.51 -3.62 3.19
C GLN A 930 18.52 -3.96 2.08
N THR A 931 19.00 -5.22 2.05
CA THR A 931 19.95 -5.68 1.03
C THR A 931 19.32 -5.74 -0.36
N LEU A 932 18.07 -6.17 -0.46
CA LEU A 932 17.28 -6.21 -1.69
C LEU A 932 17.06 -4.80 -2.23
N HIS A 933 16.52 -3.89 -1.40
CA HIS A 933 16.26 -2.50 -1.78
C HIS A 933 17.54 -1.79 -2.22
N SER A 934 18.63 -1.95 -1.47
CA SER A 934 19.94 -1.40 -1.83
C SER A 934 20.49 -1.97 -3.14
N THR A 935 20.30 -3.27 -3.39
CA THR A 935 20.69 -3.90 -4.66
C THR A 935 19.89 -3.33 -5.83
N LEU A 936 18.57 -3.21 -5.69
CA LEU A 936 17.70 -2.59 -6.70
C LEU A 936 17.99 -1.11 -6.88
N ALA A 937 18.37 -0.40 -5.82
CA ALA A 937 18.77 1.00 -5.88
C ALA A 937 20.05 1.20 -6.70
N ILE A 938 21.03 0.31 -6.55
CA ILE A 938 22.25 0.31 -7.37
C ILE A 938 21.91 0.10 -8.84
N LEU A 939 21.00 -0.86 -9.14
CA LEU A 939 20.53 -1.11 -10.50
C LEU A 939 19.77 0.09 -11.10
N ALA A 940 18.94 0.74 -10.29
CA ALA A 940 18.14 1.89 -10.72
C ALA A 940 18.96 3.18 -10.89
N TRP A 941 20.12 3.30 -10.23
CA TRP A 941 20.88 4.54 -10.14
C TRP A 941 21.24 5.16 -11.50
N PRO A 942 21.80 4.42 -12.47
CA PRO A 942 22.14 4.99 -13.78
C PRO A 942 20.92 5.56 -14.50
N GLN A 943 19.80 4.84 -14.49
CA GLN A 943 18.56 5.36 -15.08
C GLN A 943 17.96 6.51 -14.30
N ALA A 944 18.03 6.50 -12.96
CA ALA A 944 17.54 7.59 -12.11
C ALA A 944 18.31 8.89 -12.37
N VAL A 945 19.62 8.80 -12.63
CA VAL A 945 20.43 9.94 -13.09
C VAL A 945 20.00 10.36 -14.50
N HIS A 946 19.93 9.43 -15.45
CA HIS A 946 19.54 9.72 -16.83
C HIS A 946 18.19 10.47 -16.93
N LYS A 947 17.19 9.97 -16.20
CA LYS A 947 15.80 10.45 -16.21
C LYS A 947 15.56 11.58 -15.19
N ASN A 948 16.58 12.06 -14.49
CA ASN A 948 16.50 13.11 -13.46
C ASN A 948 15.50 12.82 -12.32
N LEU A 949 15.44 11.55 -11.88
CA LEU A 949 14.48 11.06 -10.89
C LEU A 949 14.99 11.11 -9.44
N LEU A 950 16.22 11.62 -9.22
CA LEU A 950 16.82 11.72 -7.89
C LEU A 950 16.20 12.86 -7.05
N PRO A 951 15.99 12.65 -5.73
CA PRO A 951 15.63 13.72 -4.81
C PRO A 951 16.78 14.72 -4.70
N LYS A 952 16.47 16.00 -4.46
CA LYS A 952 17.53 17.03 -4.32
C LYS A 952 18.36 16.78 -3.06
N HIS A 953 17.82 16.10 -2.05
CA HIS A 953 18.44 15.77 -0.76
C HIS A 953 18.10 14.33 -0.37
N ALA A 954 19.00 13.61 0.31
CA ALA A 954 18.81 12.24 0.80
C ALA A 954 17.83 12.12 2.00
N LYS A 955 16.95 13.09 2.21
CA LYS A 955 15.95 13.10 3.28
C LYS A 955 14.62 13.58 2.75
N GLY A 956 13.73 12.65 2.42
CA GLY A 956 12.32 12.93 2.20
C GLY A 956 11.71 12.21 1.01
N LEU A 957 10.66 11.44 1.28
CA LEU A 957 9.74 10.89 0.29
C LEU A 957 8.96 12.07 -0.34
N GLN A 958 9.38 12.52 -1.52
CA GLN A 958 8.55 13.39 -2.37
C GLN A 958 7.82 12.50 -3.38
N SER A 959 6.51 12.66 -3.50
CA SER A 959 5.70 11.96 -4.51
C SER A 959 6.32 12.16 -5.91
N GLY A 960 6.58 11.05 -6.62
CA GLY A 960 7.12 11.05 -7.99
C GLY A 960 8.65 10.93 -8.12
N LYS A 961 9.40 10.65 -7.05
CA LYS A 961 10.86 10.42 -7.09
C LYS A 961 11.24 9.04 -6.54
N LEU A 962 12.15 8.37 -7.25
CA LEU A 962 12.67 7.04 -6.90
C LEU A 962 13.42 7.06 -5.56
N ASN A 963 13.11 6.12 -4.67
CA ASN A 963 13.68 6.06 -3.33
C ASN A 963 15.06 5.38 -3.28
N VAL A 964 15.93 5.65 -4.25
CA VAL A 964 17.24 4.99 -4.37
C VAL A 964 18.24 5.47 -3.30
N CYS A 965 18.16 6.74 -2.89
CA CYS A 965 19.05 7.31 -1.87
C CYS A 965 18.84 6.66 -0.49
N ASP A 966 17.60 6.62 0.01
CA ASP A 966 17.33 6.05 1.33
C ASP A 966 17.54 4.53 1.33
N ALA A 967 17.20 3.85 0.23
CA ALA A 967 17.42 2.42 0.06
C ALA A 967 18.90 2.05 0.18
N LEU A 968 19.79 2.82 -0.47
CA LEU A 968 21.23 2.61 -0.38
C LEU A 968 21.77 2.95 1.02
N LEU A 969 21.30 4.05 1.64
CA LEU A 969 21.76 4.50 2.95
C LEU A 969 21.37 3.54 4.09
N LYS A 970 20.17 2.93 4.01
CA LYS A 970 19.63 2.03 5.04
C LYS A 970 20.33 0.67 5.10
N ASP A 971 21.05 0.27 4.05
CA ASP A 971 21.77 -1.01 4.02
C ASP A 971 23.03 -0.94 4.89
N THR A 972 22.85 -1.23 6.17
CA THR A 972 23.93 -1.24 7.17
C THR A 972 24.84 -2.46 7.06
N SER A 973 24.53 -3.42 6.18
CA SER A 973 25.27 -4.68 6.08
C SER A 973 26.24 -4.73 4.90
N ARG A 974 26.14 -3.78 3.96
CA ARG A 974 26.96 -3.77 2.75
C ARG A 974 28.39 -3.33 3.00
N GLU A 975 29.32 -4.21 2.64
CA GLU A 975 30.76 -3.97 2.75
C GLU A 975 31.39 -3.50 1.43
N SER A 976 30.74 -3.74 0.28
CA SER A 976 31.28 -3.39 -1.03
C SER A 976 30.25 -2.70 -1.91
N LEU A 977 30.65 -1.60 -2.54
CA LEU A 977 29.87 -0.88 -3.54
C LEU A 977 30.74 -0.61 -4.77
N ASP A 978 30.23 -1.02 -5.94
CA ASP A 978 30.79 -0.71 -7.25
C ASP A 978 29.68 -0.06 -8.08
N LEU A 979 29.84 1.23 -8.40
CA LEU A 979 28.85 2.02 -9.13
C LEU A 979 29.56 2.92 -10.15
N SER A 980 29.20 2.75 -11.42
CA SER A 980 29.68 3.61 -12.50
C SER A 980 28.55 4.48 -13.03
N LEU A 981 28.83 5.78 -13.10
CA LEU A 981 28.03 6.81 -13.75
C LEU A 981 28.87 7.50 -14.83
N ALA A 982 29.68 6.72 -15.55
CA ALA A 982 30.51 7.20 -16.64
C ALA A 982 29.67 7.64 -17.85
N HIS A 983 30.10 8.71 -18.51
CA HIS A 983 29.53 9.31 -19.72
C HIS A 983 28.09 9.82 -19.60
N PHE A 984 27.69 10.22 -18.38
CA PHE A 984 26.43 10.93 -18.13
C PHE A 984 26.65 12.45 -18.23
N ASP A 985 27.20 12.91 -19.36
CA ASP A 985 27.77 14.25 -19.54
C ASP A 985 26.84 15.41 -19.11
N GLU A 986 25.55 15.32 -19.44
CA GLU A 986 24.56 16.34 -19.07
C GLU A 986 23.82 16.02 -17.77
N SER A 987 23.58 14.76 -17.46
CA SER A 987 22.72 14.36 -16.33
C SER A 987 23.47 14.24 -15.01
N CYS A 988 24.77 13.92 -15.03
CA CYS A 988 25.59 13.77 -13.82
C CYS A 988 26.26 15.10 -13.44
N SER A 989 25.72 15.75 -12.40
CA SER A 989 26.21 17.03 -11.87
C SER A 989 26.65 16.90 -10.40
N ASP A 990 27.20 17.98 -9.83
CA ASP A 990 27.59 18.00 -8.41
C ASP A 990 26.46 17.62 -7.44
N SER A 991 25.20 17.91 -7.78
CA SER A 991 24.06 17.49 -6.93
C SER A 991 23.86 15.98 -6.92
N VAL A 992 24.15 15.29 -8.04
CA VAL A 992 24.06 13.83 -8.14
C VAL A 992 25.16 13.18 -7.30
N VAL A 993 26.40 13.67 -7.44
CA VAL A 993 27.54 13.14 -6.65
C VAL A 993 27.33 13.41 -5.17
N LYS A 994 26.79 14.59 -4.80
CA LYS A 994 26.41 14.89 -3.42
C LYS A 994 25.34 13.95 -2.89
N ALA A 995 24.27 13.72 -3.64
CA ALA A 995 23.22 12.78 -3.25
C ALA A 995 23.77 11.36 -3.06
N LEU A 996 24.64 10.90 -3.97
CA LEU A 996 25.32 9.62 -3.85
C LEU A 996 26.22 9.56 -2.61
N ALA A 997 27.04 10.58 -2.36
CA ALA A 997 27.90 10.67 -1.18
C ALA A 997 27.11 10.61 0.13
N GLU A 998 25.98 11.33 0.20
CA GLU A 998 25.07 11.30 1.36
C GLU A 998 24.37 9.95 1.53
N SER A 999 24.23 9.17 0.45
CA SER A 999 23.54 7.87 0.43
C SER A 999 24.48 6.67 0.60
N LEU A 1000 25.80 6.87 0.67
CA LEU A 1000 26.75 5.76 0.77
C LEU A 1000 26.51 4.93 2.05
N PRO A 1001 26.44 3.59 1.98
CA PRO A 1001 26.26 2.74 3.14
C PRO A 1001 27.34 2.95 4.21
N PRO A 1002 27.00 2.91 5.52
CA PRO A 1002 27.94 3.26 6.59
C PRO A 1002 29.04 2.21 6.83
N CYS A 1003 28.79 0.95 6.46
CA CYS A 1003 29.69 -0.18 6.74
C CYS A 1003 30.61 -0.55 5.57
N LEU A 1004 30.75 0.33 4.56
CA LEU A 1004 31.60 0.07 3.41
C LEU A 1004 33.07 -0.12 3.80
N VAL A 1005 33.66 -1.17 3.22
CA VAL A 1005 35.08 -1.53 3.25
C VAL A 1005 35.71 -1.30 1.88
N ASN A 1006 34.97 -1.60 0.81
CA ASN A 1006 35.38 -1.46 -0.58
C ASN A 1006 34.45 -0.47 -1.30
N LEU A 1007 35.01 0.57 -1.90
CA LEU A 1007 34.24 1.54 -2.66
C LEU A 1007 34.89 1.78 -4.02
N LYS A 1008 34.15 1.54 -5.10
CA LYS A 1008 34.53 1.88 -6.47
C LYS A 1008 33.46 2.79 -7.07
N LEU A 1009 33.87 3.99 -7.44
CA LEU A 1009 33.01 4.97 -8.11
C LEU A 1009 33.70 5.46 -9.37
N SER A 1010 32.98 5.42 -10.49
CA SER A 1010 33.45 6.02 -11.75
C SER A 1010 32.47 7.09 -12.23
N PHE A 1011 33.02 8.24 -12.56
CA PHE A 1011 32.36 9.39 -13.15
C PHE A 1011 33.08 9.83 -14.43
N GLU A 1012 33.75 8.89 -15.11
CA GLU A 1012 34.47 9.17 -16.35
C GLU A 1012 33.59 9.94 -17.34
N GLY A 1013 34.11 10.96 -18.02
CA GLY A 1013 33.38 11.77 -19.01
C GLY A 1013 32.44 12.83 -18.43
N CYS A 1014 32.09 12.81 -17.15
CA CYS A 1014 31.09 13.71 -16.57
C CYS A 1014 31.57 15.18 -16.45
N VAL A 1015 31.29 15.99 -17.47
CA VAL A 1015 31.80 17.37 -17.58
C VAL A 1015 31.23 18.36 -16.55
N ARG A 1016 30.06 18.08 -15.95
CA ARG A 1016 29.40 18.97 -14.96
C ARG A 1016 29.87 18.75 -13.52
N ILE A 1017 30.87 17.89 -13.31
CA ILE A 1017 31.49 17.63 -12.01
C ILE A 1017 32.58 18.67 -11.72
N THR A 1018 32.52 19.29 -10.55
CA THR A 1018 33.49 20.28 -10.05
C THR A 1018 34.05 19.89 -8.68
N ASP A 1019 34.87 20.76 -8.08
CA ASP A 1019 35.45 20.52 -6.75
C ASP A 1019 34.38 20.32 -5.65
N VAL A 1020 33.14 20.78 -5.87
CA VAL A 1020 32.00 20.54 -4.97
C VAL A 1020 31.71 19.04 -4.82
N SER A 1021 31.81 18.27 -5.90
CA SER A 1021 31.68 16.80 -5.87
C SER A 1021 32.76 16.15 -5.01
N LEU A 1022 34.03 16.56 -5.17
CA LEU A 1022 35.13 16.06 -4.36
C LEU A 1022 34.96 16.46 -2.89
N GLN A 1023 34.48 17.66 -2.59
CA GLN A 1023 34.18 18.10 -1.23
C GLN A 1023 33.08 17.22 -0.59
N ALA A 1024 31.99 16.93 -1.31
CA ALA A 1024 30.91 16.08 -0.80
C ALA A 1024 31.38 14.64 -0.56
N LEU A 1025 32.13 14.06 -1.50
CA LEU A 1025 32.71 12.72 -1.34
C LEU A 1025 33.68 12.67 -0.16
N THR A 1026 34.61 13.61 -0.06
CA THR A 1026 35.60 13.63 1.02
C THR A 1026 34.96 13.77 2.40
N ALA A 1027 33.91 14.57 2.55
CA ALA A 1027 33.15 14.67 3.80
C ALA A 1027 32.58 13.32 4.24
N ARG A 1028 32.12 12.48 3.29
CA ARG A 1028 31.65 11.13 3.58
C ARG A 1028 32.79 10.13 3.79
N LEU A 1029 33.83 10.16 2.95
CA LEU A 1029 34.94 9.20 2.99
C LEU A 1029 35.65 9.17 4.35
N VAL A 1030 35.79 10.31 5.02
CA VAL A 1030 36.40 10.41 6.36
C VAL A 1030 35.58 9.68 7.44
N GLN A 1031 34.28 9.50 7.23
CA GLN A 1031 33.38 8.78 8.14
C GLN A 1031 33.39 7.26 7.91
N LEU A 1032 33.83 6.82 6.73
CA LEU A 1032 33.84 5.41 6.33
C LEU A 1032 35.15 4.73 6.71
N LYS A 1033 35.08 3.46 7.11
CA LYS A 1033 36.27 2.65 7.48
C LYS A 1033 36.81 1.87 6.27
N LEU A 1034 37.00 2.57 5.15
CA LEU A 1034 37.41 1.96 3.89
C LEU A 1034 38.81 1.34 3.96
N LYS A 1035 38.97 0.22 3.26
CA LYS A 1035 40.25 -0.46 2.99
C LYS A 1035 40.65 -0.34 1.53
N HIS A 1036 39.68 -0.35 0.62
CA HIS A 1036 39.91 -0.25 -0.81
C HIS A 1036 39.06 0.89 -1.35
N LEU A 1037 39.71 1.85 -2.01
CA LEU A 1037 39.05 3.00 -2.64
C LEU A 1037 39.50 3.12 -4.09
N HIS A 1038 38.55 3.11 -5.02
CA HIS A 1038 38.75 3.43 -6.42
C HIS A 1038 37.85 4.62 -6.77
N LEU A 1039 38.46 5.73 -7.19
CA LEU A 1039 37.76 6.88 -7.75
C LEU A 1039 38.26 7.16 -9.16
N ASP A 1040 37.33 7.22 -10.09
CA ASP A 1040 37.61 7.52 -11.48
C ASP A 1040 36.87 8.78 -11.93
N PHE A 1041 37.65 9.79 -12.31
CA PHE A 1041 37.23 11.10 -12.78
C PHE A 1041 37.88 11.43 -14.14
N VAL A 1042 38.22 10.42 -14.94
CA VAL A 1042 38.81 10.65 -16.27
C VAL A 1042 37.89 11.56 -17.09
N GLY A 1043 38.43 12.62 -17.70
CA GLY A 1043 37.65 13.56 -18.52
C GLY A 1043 36.82 14.60 -17.75
N CYS A 1044 36.84 14.62 -16.41
CA CYS A 1044 36.18 15.65 -15.60
C CYS A 1044 36.95 16.98 -15.61
N LYS A 1045 36.85 17.71 -16.72
CA LYS A 1045 37.67 18.91 -17.03
C LYS A 1045 37.58 20.07 -16.02
N ASN A 1046 36.54 20.10 -15.19
CA ASN A 1046 36.28 21.20 -14.25
C ASN A 1046 36.84 20.96 -12.83
N LEU A 1047 37.48 19.83 -12.58
CA LEU A 1047 38.19 19.56 -11.33
C LEU A 1047 39.52 20.32 -11.27
N THR A 1048 39.81 20.95 -10.13
CA THR A 1048 41.02 21.76 -9.93
C THR A 1048 41.88 21.24 -8.79
N ASP A 1049 43.08 21.82 -8.64
CA ASP A 1049 43.98 21.49 -7.53
C ASP A 1049 43.32 21.69 -6.15
N ALA A 1050 42.31 22.58 -6.03
CA ALA A 1050 41.59 22.79 -4.77
C ALA A 1050 40.82 21.53 -4.33
N GLY A 1051 40.07 20.89 -5.25
CA GLY A 1051 39.39 19.64 -4.97
C GLY A 1051 40.36 18.50 -4.68
N LEU A 1052 41.47 18.42 -5.42
CA LEU A 1052 42.49 17.40 -5.19
C LEU A 1052 43.17 17.53 -3.80
N ARG A 1053 43.37 18.76 -3.32
CA ARG A 1053 43.87 19.02 -1.95
C ARG A 1053 42.91 18.56 -0.86
N LEU A 1054 41.61 18.76 -1.04
CA LEU A 1054 40.59 18.26 -0.12
C LEU A 1054 40.64 16.73 -0.06
N LEU A 1055 40.75 16.07 -1.21
CA LEU A 1055 40.89 14.62 -1.29
C LEU A 1055 42.16 14.14 -0.59
N ALA A 1056 43.30 14.75 -0.88
CA ALA A 1056 44.58 14.43 -0.24
C ALA A 1056 44.49 14.51 1.30
N THR A 1057 43.87 15.57 1.83
CA THR A 1057 43.70 15.78 3.27
C THR A 1057 42.80 14.72 3.91
N ALA A 1058 41.72 14.33 3.22
CA ALA A 1058 40.83 13.27 3.68
C ALA A 1058 41.53 11.89 3.69
N LEU A 1059 42.32 11.60 2.66
CA LEU A 1059 43.05 10.33 2.53
C LEU A 1059 44.15 10.18 3.59
N HIS A 1060 44.79 11.27 4.01
CA HIS A 1060 45.87 11.22 5.01
C HIS A 1060 45.47 10.53 6.32
N LYS A 1061 44.22 10.73 6.76
CA LYS A 1061 43.67 10.15 8.00
C LYS A 1061 43.01 8.78 7.80
N SER A 1062 43.02 8.26 6.58
CA SER A 1062 42.36 6.99 6.25
C SER A 1062 43.26 5.78 6.54
N ASN A 1063 42.63 4.62 6.75
CA ASN A 1063 43.32 3.34 6.93
C ASN A 1063 43.29 2.47 5.66
N LEU A 1064 43.38 3.13 4.50
CA LEU A 1064 43.33 2.51 3.17
C LEU A 1064 44.55 1.62 2.93
N VAL A 1065 44.29 0.43 2.41
CA VAL A 1065 45.30 -0.55 1.99
C VAL A 1065 45.57 -0.43 0.50
N GLU A 1066 44.52 -0.21 -0.29
CA GLU A 1066 44.61 0.00 -1.73
C GLU A 1066 43.85 1.26 -2.15
N LEU A 1067 44.49 2.04 -3.03
CA LEU A 1067 43.96 3.29 -3.55
C LEU A 1067 44.17 3.33 -5.06
N GLU A 1068 43.09 3.51 -5.81
CA GLU A 1068 43.09 3.70 -7.26
C GLU A 1068 42.47 5.06 -7.59
N LEU A 1069 43.24 5.96 -8.23
CA LEU A 1069 42.81 7.32 -8.56
C LEU A 1069 43.05 7.66 -10.04
N HIS A 1070 41.99 7.90 -10.79
CA HIS A 1070 42.07 8.22 -12.22
C HIS A 1070 41.58 9.64 -12.50
N PHE A 1071 42.45 10.50 -13.01
CA PHE A 1071 42.20 11.91 -13.32
C PHE A 1071 42.73 12.32 -14.71
N ALA A 1072 42.93 11.35 -15.61
CA ALA A 1072 43.41 11.64 -16.96
C ALA A 1072 42.42 12.58 -17.68
N GLY A 1073 42.90 13.60 -18.39
CA GLY A 1073 42.02 14.57 -19.07
C GLY A 1073 41.42 15.66 -18.16
N CYS A 1074 41.73 15.68 -16.86
CA CYS A 1074 41.41 16.79 -15.96
C CYS A 1074 42.40 17.94 -16.18
N VAL A 1075 42.16 18.76 -17.20
CA VAL A 1075 43.10 19.79 -17.70
C VAL A 1075 43.46 20.90 -16.70
N ARG A 1076 42.70 21.05 -15.61
CA ARG A 1076 42.94 22.06 -14.56
C ARG A 1076 43.67 21.53 -13.33
N LEU A 1077 44.16 20.29 -13.39
CA LEU A 1077 45.06 19.73 -12.38
C LEU A 1077 46.51 19.97 -12.78
N HIS A 1078 47.28 20.58 -11.88
CA HIS A 1078 48.67 20.95 -12.09
C HIS A 1078 49.59 20.21 -11.11
N SER A 1079 50.90 20.42 -11.24
CA SER A 1079 51.89 19.80 -10.36
C SER A 1079 51.66 20.08 -8.87
N PRO A 1080 51.23 21.28 -8.40
CA PRO A 1080 51.06 21.52 -6.96
C PRO A 1080 49.99 20.63 -6.31
N GLY A 1081 48.86 20.39 -7.00
CA GLY A 1081 47.82 19.49 -6.48
C GLY A 1081 48.31 18.04 -6.38
N ILE A 1082 49.07 17.58 -7.37
CA ILE A 1082 49.66 16.23 -7.40
C ILE A 1082 50.73 16.07 -6.32
N SER A 1083 51.61 17.06 -6.14
CA SER A 1083 52.61 17.06 -5.07
C SER A 1083 51.96 16.97 -3.69
N GLN A 1084 50.87 17.70 -3.46
CA GLN A 1084 50.17 17.64 -2.19
C GLN A 1084 49.45 16.30 -1.97
N LEU A 1085 48.93 15.67 -3.02
CA LEU A 1085 48.42 14.30 -2.94
C LEU A 1085 49.53 13.33 -2.53
N GLN A 1086 50.71 13.42 -3.15
CA GLN A 1086 51.87 12.57 -2.86
C GLN A 1086 52.34 12.70 -1.40
N GLU A 1087 52.36 13.91 -0.85
CA GLU A 1087 52.75 14.16 0.55
C GLU A 1087 51.74 13.62 1.57
N ASN A 1088 50.46 13.52 1.19
CA ASN A 1088 49.35 13.17 2.08
C ASN A 1088 48.79 11.75 1.85
N LEU A 1089 49.51 10.89 1.11
CA LEU A 1089 49.11 9.48 0.98
C LEU A 1089 49.09 8.79 2.36
N PRO A 1090 48.07 7.96 2.65
CA PRO A 1090 47.98 7.26 3.93
C PRO A 1090 49.17 6.33 4.15
N SER A 1091 49.72 6.33 5.36
CA SER A 1091 50.88 5.50 5.72
C SER A 1091 50.61 3.99 5.72
N SER A 1092 49.34 3.60 5.77
CA SER A 1092 48.86 2.22 5.72
C SER A 1092 48.77 1.64 4.30
N LEU A 1093 48.98 2.48 3.28
CA LEU A 1093 48.79 2.12 1.87
C LEU A 1093 49.86 1.12 1.40
N ARG A 1094 49.41 0.00 0.83
CA ARG A 1094 50.28 -1.05 0.25
C ARG A 1094 50.34 -1.00 -1.27
N SER A 1095 49.27 -0.52 -1.89
CA SER A 1095 49.12 -0.45 -3.34
C SER A 1095 48.50 0.89 -3.73
N PHE A 1096 49.13 1.57 -4.68
CA PHE A 1096 48.61 2.78 -5.30
C PHE A 1096 48.62 2.59 -6.82
N LYS A 1097 47.48 2.81 -7.47
CA LYS A 1097 47.38 2.88 -8.93
C LYS A 1097 46.68 4.17 -9.34
N GLY A 1098 46.98 4.67 -10.52
CA GLY A 1098 46.29 5.85 -11.00
C GLY A 1098 46.87 6.45 -12.26
N CYS A 1099 46.08 7.29 -12.92
CA CYS A 1099 46.51 8.07 -14.08
C CYS A 1099 46.24 9.55 -13.81
N LEU A 1100 47.29 10.33 -13.57
CA LEU A 1100 47.19 11.74 -13.14
C LEU A 1100 47.52 12.74 -14.27
N LYS A 1101 47.95 12.27 -15.46
CA LYS A 1101 48.21 13.10 -16.64
C LYS A 1101 48.39 12.26 -17.93
N LYS A 1102 47.80 12.69 -19.06
CA LYS A 1102 48.26 12.30 -20.41
C LYS A 1102 48.00 13.44 -21.40
N GLU A 1103 49.06 14.13 -21.84
CA GLU A 1103 49.02 14.97 -23.03
C GLU A 1103 49.06 14.04 -24.26
N LEU A 1104 48.03 14.11 -25.11
CA LEU A 1104 48.11 13.58 -26.47
C LEU A 1104 48.85 14.61 -27.34
N ARG A 1105 50.15 14.42 -27.56
CA ARG A 1105 50.83 14.92 -28.76
C ARG A 1105 51.65 13.79 -29.38
N ALA A 1106 51.50 13.65 -30.69
CA ALA A 1106 52.26 12.72 -31.49
C ALA A 1106 53.76 13.06 -31.46
N ALA A 1107 54.58 12.00 -31.53
CA ALA A 1107 56.05 11.98 -31.67
C ALA A 1107 56.88 12.27 -30.40
N GLU A 1108 57.20 11.21 -29.64
CA GLU A 1108 58.55 10.72 -29.26
C GLU A 1108 58.42 9.72 -28.08
N PRO A 1109 59.24 8.64 -28.02
CA PRO A 1109 59.13 7.62 -26.98
C PRO A 1109 59.86 8.04 -25.69
N ASP A 1110 59.45 7.44 -24.57
CA ASP A 1110 60.09 7.48 -23.25
C ASP A 1110 59.71 8.64 -22.31
N PHE A 1111 58.58 8.48 -21.62
CA PHE A 1111 58.46 8.86 -20.20
C PHE A 1111 57.41 7.98 -19.50
N VAL A 1112 57.83 6.76 -19.15
CA VAL A 1112 57.11 5.89 -18.20
C VAL A 1112 57.75 6.14 -16.83
N LEU A 1113 56.99 6.65 -15.86
CA LEU A 1113 57.37 6.58 -14.44
C LEU A 1113 57.27 5.11 -13.98
N ALA A 1114 58.24 4.31 -14.40
CA ALA A 1114 58.56 3.02 -13.82
C ALA A 1114 59.76 3.21 -12.88
N HIS A 1115 59.60 2.78 -11.63
CA HIS A 1115 60.65 2.47 -10.67
C HIS A 1115 61.79 3.49 -10.44
N GLY A 1116 61.60 4.32 -9.40
CA GLY A 1116 62.66 5.07 -8.73
C GLY A 1116 62.04 6.31 -8.08
N GLU A 1117 61.44 6.24 -6.90
CA GLU A 1117 62.15 6.37 -5.62
C GLU A 1117 61.40 5.70 -4.44
N LEU A 1118 60.45 4.80 -4.71
CA LEU A 1118 59.75 4.04 -3.67
C LEU A 1118 60.56 2.84 -3.10
N GLY A 1119 61.89 2.88 -3.24
CA GLY A 1119 62.81 1.77 -2.96
C GLY A 1119 63.61 1.87 -1.65
N ARG A 1120 63.36 2.85 -0.78
CA ARG A 1120 64.12 3.02 0.49
C ARG A 1120 63.41 2.63 1.77
N ARG A 1121 62.13 2.21 1.75
CA ARG A 1121 61.44 1.75 2.97
C ARG A 1121 61.04 0.28 3.03
N LEU A 1122 61.25 -0.51 1.96
CA LEU A 1122 60.85 -1.93 1.94
C LEU A 1122 61.91 -2.80 1.23
N ARG A 1123 62.93 -3.25 1.98
CA ARG A 1123 63.69 -4.49 1.77
C ARG A 1123 63.63 -5.22 3.13
N SER A 1124 63.24 -6.49 3.26
CA SER A 1124 63.90 -7.70 2.74
C SER A 1124 62.95 -8.94 2.85
N PRO A 1125 63.34 -10.20 2.56
CA PRO A 1125 62.96 -10.89 1.30
C PRO A 1125 62.30 -12.29 1.49
N ASN A 1126 61.44 -12.72 0.56
CA ASN A 1126 61.58 -13.97 -0.23
C ASN A 1126 60.30 -14.38 -1.00
N PRO A 1127 60.46 -15.15 -2.10
CA PRO A 1127 59.68 -15.02 -3.35
C PRO A 1127 58.65 -16.15 -3.50
N TRP A 1128 57.73 -16.07 -4.49
CA TRP A 1128 57.40 -17.14 -5.47
C TRP A 1128 56.45 -16.61 -6.57
N VAL A 1129 57.01 -16.48 -7.78
CA VAL A 1129 56.50 -16.92 -9.11
C VAL A 1129 55.36 -16.18 -9.86
N ARG A 1130 55.82 -15.53 -10.96
CA ARG A 1130 55.38 -15.48 -12.38
C ARG A 1130 53.88 -15.45 -12.76
N CYS A 1131 53.54 -14.57 -13.72
CA CYS A 1131 52.98 -14.96 -15.03
C CYS A 1131 53.12 -13.87 -16.11
N THR A 1132 53.02 -14.36 -17.35
CA THR A 1132 53.45 -13.91 -18.69
C THR A 1132 52.56 -12.87 -19.42
N PRO A 1133 53.06 -12.21 -20.50
CA PRO A 1133 52.30 -11.24 -21.30
C PRO A 1133 51.68 -11.87 -22.57
N VAL A 1134 50.51 -11.36 -23.00
CA VAL A 1134 49.94 -11.61 -24.34
C VAL A 1134 49.67 -10.25 -25.00
N LEU A 1135 50.26 -10.07 -26.18
CA LEU A 1135 50.10 -8.95 -27.10
C LEU A 1135 48.81 -9.06 -27.91
N LEU A 1136 48.18 -7.93 -28.22
CA LEU A 1136 47.12 -7.85 -29.25
C LEU A 1136 47.30 -6.57 -30.08
N PHE A 1137 47.54 -6.79 -31.38
CA PHE A 1137 47.43 -5.83 -32.49
C PHE A 1137 46.05 -6.00 -33.16
N GLY A 1138 45.45 -4.92 -33.67
CA GLY A 1138 44.32 -5.01 -34.61
C GLY A 1138 43.54 -3.70 -34.81
N VAL A 1139 43.76 -3.06 -35.97
CA VAL A 1139 43.09 -1.86 -36.50
C VAL A 1139 41.68 -2.21 -37.04
N PRO A 1140 40.68 -1.32 -36.99
CA PRO A 1140 39.36 -1.58 -37.58
C PRO A 1140 39.29 -1.24 -39.07
N VAL A 1141 38.63 -2.13 -39.80
CA VAL A 1141 38.16 -1.99 -41.19
C VAL A 1141 36.84 -1.20 -41.20
N ALA A 1142 36.61 -0.51 -42.33
CA ALA A 1142 35.33 0.03 -42.83
C ALA A 1142 35.14 1.56 -42.77
N LEU A 1143 35.95 2.24 -43.59
CA LEU A 1143 35.52 3.45 -44.31
C LEU A 1143 34.91 3.03 -45.67
N THR A 1144 33.80 2.31 -45.61
CA THR A 1144 32.87 2.04 -46.74
C THR A 1144 31.54 2.72 -46.45
N LEU A 1145 31.63 4.02 -46.16
CA LEU A 1145 30.57 5.02 -46.33
C LEU A 1145 31.26 6.26 -46.93
N LEU A 1146 31.73 6.08 -48.18
CA LEU A 1146 32.08 7.17 -49.11
C LEU A 1146 30.78 7.87 -49.52
N LEU A 1147 30.79 9.22 -49.60
CA LEU A 1147 29.68 10.11 -50.00
C LEU A 1147 28.71 10.54 -48.87
N LEU A 1148 29.18 11.43 -47.98
CA LEU A 1148 28.54 12.71 -47.61
C LEU A 1148 29.42 13.47 -46.60
#